data_AF-A0A7V4P7S1-F1
#
_entry.id   AF-A0A7V4P7S1-F1
#
_cell.length_a   1.000
_cell.length_b   1.000
_cell.length_c   1.000
_cell.angle_alpha   90.00
_cell.angle_beta   90.00
_cell.angle_gamma   90.00
#
_symmetry.space_group_name_H-M   'P 1'
#
loop_
_entity.id
_entity.type
_entity.pdbx_description
1 polymer ?
#
loop_
_entity_poly.entity_id
_entity_poly.type
_entity_poly.pdbx_seq_one_letter_code
_entity_poly.pdbx_strand_id
1 'polypeptide(L)'
;MFHAGPLAPVQPGSLSSPPACDLPDVTCSLPPPAATEVTLDASGNLLVQDQTGADNRLSIRFDAANQQFEIIDDSQALVTQIAGAEGSGSHRIVVPWEAVAGGRLQVLGGGGNDSLTLDLSHAPAGLDVTFDGGVGTDALTLAGSSWSRIDYSLTGASASLRLEGTGAAVGVHLAGVEPVLDLLTANQRTFVVHAATQTVLQDSGEAADGRLLLRTSTGASVVFASPAQTLTVDADAASTGHLEVASFDQAAGCSLALSSHALTISGDVVLQGSLTAQADEIWLDGSLRTACVDLRAASKLTATEQARIEGPSGDVRLDAGPNGTLAFRGQIDVSGRAPGQFGGMVLLLGRRVELLGAATIDATGDRGGGRVLVGGDLHGANPSIRCATQTLVERGVTIDASALAQGNGGQIVVWADDTALVAGSRNLRARGGSLAGDGGLIETSGKRLLHVAGPVDASAPAGHAGTWLLDPHNVTIVSTSASPATFTPTFTATANNTEILVADIVAALEAGTSVVISTGVDPNPDPDGTQDGNITVDAAIEVTALAGNVTLTLNAANHVIVNERIAASDGLVLNVVLNANTLAGGTNDDNDAAQGNVQVGAEIVTNGGSFMASGVSFSNASGPITTDGGAATLTFTGAVTVAGAVTLGGGSFSSSGTTFNNTGGAIDTGGGNLTLTHTGTITLADDLTLGGGTATLTATGGTSDILFQDNATLTAGAATLTAGRVISTTKTTGTDIAITAAGALNLTAPDGLGASTLPLRISASGGTLSATTTATGGDMYLLGLSALSLGAVATGVNAQTIQIQTSGDPGYHLSIVAASTTGDDWQLTSSGGIQFVGAGTITGRSLTLTSTGAVTSGTAASDLVATDTLSVTGSSIGTAGNALTVDPGSQPLSLRATSGDLCAEIQGG
;
A
#
# COMPACT_ATOMS: atom_id res chain seq x y z
N MET A 1 -21.36 -4.89 -84.85
CA MET A 1 -22.33 -3.86 -85.28
C MET A 1 -21.71 -2.53 -84.87
N PHE A 2 -21.39 -1.63 -85.82
CA PHE A 2 -20.46 -0.48 -85.69
C PHE A 2 -19.00 -0.91 -85.36
N HIS A 3 -17.90 -0.48 -86.03
CA HIS A 3 -17.41 0.80 -86.60
C HIS A 3 -16.68 1.68 -85.56
N ALA A 4 -15.50 2.28 -85.81
CA ALA A 4 -14.51 2.22 -86.92
C ALA A 4 -13.11 2.62 -86.33
N GLY A 5 -11.94 2.63 -86.99
CA GLY A 5 -11.53 2.55 -88.41
C GLY A 5 -9.99 2.31 -88.57
N PRO A 6 -9.37 2.47 -89.77
CA PRO A 6 -8.10 1.80 -90.16
C PRO A 6 -6.87 2.77 -90.30
N LEU A 7 -5.61 2.34 -90.58
CA LEU A 7 -5.11 1.89 -91.91
C LEU A 7 -3.65 1.31 -91.93
N ALA A 8 -3.38 0.53 -92.99
CA ALA A 8 -2.11 0.10 -93.60
C ALA A 8 -2.34 0.02 -95.15
N PRO A 9 -1.47 -0.44 -96.10
CA PRO A 9 -0.18 -1.19 -96.06
C PRO A 9 1.02 -0.35 -96.62
N VAL A 10 2.10 -0.74 -97.36
CA VAL A 10 2.45 -1.83 -98.33
C VAL A 10 3.98 -2.16 -98.40
N GLN A 11 4.39 -2.96 -99.39
CA GLN A 11 5.72 -3.46 -99.81
C GLN A 11 5.77 -3.47 -101.38
N PRO A 12 6.74 -4.08 -102.14
CA PRO A 12 8.21 -4.31 -102.00
C PRO A 12 9.03 -4.08 -103.32
N GLY A 13 10.35 -4.42 -103.32
CA GLY A 13 11.13 -4.90 -104.50
C GLY A 13 12.52 -4.23 -104.71
N SER A 14 13.55 -4.81 -105.37
CA SER A 14 13.89 -6.19 -105.80
C SER A 14 15.24 -6.22 -106.57
N LEU A 15 15.91 -7.41 -106.69
CA LEU A 15 17.13 -7.72 -107.54
C LEU A 15 18.51 -7.22 -107.00
N SER A 16 19.70 -7.76 -107.34
CA SER A 16 20.16 -9.06 -107.93
C SER A 16 21.71 -9.26 -107.82
N SER A 17 22.21 -10.51 -107.94
CA SER A 17 23.65 -10.92 -107.96
C SER A 17 24.25 -11.08 -109.39
N PRO A 18 25.57 -11.26 -109.63
CA PRO A 18 26.27 -12.58 -109.53
C PRO A 18 27.80 -12.47 -109.11
N PRO A 19 28.79 -13.35 -109.47
CA PRO A 19 29.33 -14.32 -108.47
C PRO A 19 30.88 -14.61 -108.41
N ALA A 20 31.25 -15.46 -107.42
CA ALA A 20 32.36 -16.46 -107.36
C ALA A 20 33.78 -16.10 -106.81
N CYS A 21 34.26 -16.99 -105.91
CA CYS A 21 35.62 -17.37 -105.39
C CYS A 21 36.82 -16.39 -105.40
N ASP A 22 37.80 -16.43 -104.49
CA ASP A 22 38.34 -17.58 -103.72
C ASP A 22 38.90 -17.19 -102.32
N LEU A 23 39.41 -18.17 -101.54
CA LEU A 23 39.93 -18.02 -100.15
C LEU A 23 41.49 -18.04 -100.07
N PRO A 24 42.14 -17.79 -98.89
CA PRO A 24 41.65 -17.24 -97.61
C PRO A 24 42.45 -16.01 -97.10
N ASP A 25 41.98 -15.36 -96.02
CA ASP A 25 42.86 -14.78 -95.00
C ASP A 25 42.21 -14.88 -93.60
N VAL A 26 43.00 -14.84 -92.53
CA VAL A 26 42.55 -15.15 -91.16
C VAL A 26 42.17 -13.88 -90.39
N THR A 27 40.87 -13.64 -90.24
CA THR A 27 40.35 -12.68 -89.25
C THR A 27 40.02 -13.41 -87.95
N CYS A 28 40.76 -13.09 -86.88
CA CYS A 28 40.36 -13.47 -85.53
C CYS A 28 39.05 -12.75 -85.19
N SER A 29 37.95 -13.50 -85.08
CA SER A 29 36.83 -13.04 -84.26
C SER A 29 37.35 -12.94 -82.83
N LEU A 30 37.31 -11.73 -82.25
CA LEU A 30 37.38 -11.61 -80.80
C LEU A 30 36.28 -12.52 -80.20
N PRO A 31 36.54 -13.18 -79.06
CA PRO A 31 35.45 -13.83 -78.33
C PRO A 31 34.37 -12.78 -78.01
N PRO A 32 33.10 -13.18 -77.87
CA PRO A 32 32.11 -12.27 -77.30
C PRO A 32 32.63 -11.75 -75.94
N PRO A 33 32.27 -10.52 -75.54
CA PRO A 33 32.54 -10.07 -74.18
C PRO A 33 31.98 -11.11 -73.20
N ALA A 34 32.71 -11.40 -72.13
CA ALA A 34 32.21 -12.26 -71.08
C ALA A 34 30.96 -11.64 -70.45
N ALA A 35 30.09 -12.46 -69.87
CA ALA A 35 28.96 -11.94 -69.10
C ALA A 35 29.49 -11.07 -67.95
N THR A 36 30.33 -11.67 -67.10
CA THR A 36 30.75 -11.07 -65.85
C THR A 36 32.27 -10.89 -65.80
N GLU A 37 32.72 -9.65 -65.60
CA GLU A 37 34.14 -9.28 -65.46
C GLU A 37 34.53 -9.02 -63.99
N VAL A 38 35.75 -9.42 -63.64
CA VAL A 38 36.38 -9.18 -62.33
C VAL A 38 37.58 -8.25 -62.53
N THR A 39 37.47 -7.02 -62.06
CA THR A 39 38.37 -5.89 -62.36
C THR A 39 38.70 -5.05 -61.11
N LEU A 40 39.45 -3.96 -61.27
CA LEU A 40 39.66 -2.96 -60.22
C LEU A 40 38.99 -1.64 -60.63
N ASP A 41 38.34 -0.96 -59.68
CA ASP A 41 37.81 0.38 -59.92
C ASP A 41 38.91 1.46 -59.93
N ALA A 42 38.54 2.71 -60.23
CA ALA A 42 39.47 3.84 -60.28
C ALA A 42 40.09 4.22 -58.92
N SER A 43 39.63 3.62 -57.82
CA SER A 43 40.18 3.77 -56.46
C SER A 43 40.97 2.52 -56.01
N GLY A 44 41.07 1.49 -56.85
CA GLY A 44 41.74 0.22 -56.55
C GLY A 44 40.88 -0.80 -55.78
N ASN A 45 39.57 -0.56 -55.65
CA ASN A 45 38.63 -1.52 -55.06
C ASN A 45 38.40 -2.71 -56.00
N LEU A 46 38.09 -3.89 -55.46
CA LEU A 46 37.74 -5.06 -56.27
C LEU A 46 36.32 -4.92 -56.81
N LEU A 47 36.13 -5.06 -58.12
CA LEU A 47 34.85 -4.90 -58.81
C LEU A 47 34.50 -6.17 -59.59
N VAL A 48 33.38 -6.80 -59.25
CA VAL A 48 32.71 -7.84 -60.03
C VAL A 48 31.50 -7.21 -60.72
N GLN A 49 31.37 -7.34 -62.04
CA GLN A 49 30.30 -6.67 -62.79
C GLN A 49 29.83 -7.53 -63.96
N ASP A 50 28.52 -7.79 -64.06
CA ASP A 50 27.90 -8.22 -65.31
C ASP A 50 27.73 -7.04 -66.29
N GLN A 51 27.95 -7.32 -67.57
CA GLN A 51 27.83 -6.38 -68.67
C GLN A 51 26.78 -6.81 -69.70
N THR A 52 26.08 -7.93 -69.48
CA THR A 52 25.23 -8.58 -70.49
C THR A 52 23.76 -8.70 -70.13
N GLY A 53 23.39 -8.61 -68.86
CA GLY A 53 22.04 -8.82 -68.35
C GLY A 53 21.70 -10.30 -68.19
N ALA A 54 22.51 -11.07 -67.46
CA ALA A 54 22.45 -12.54 -67.45
C ALA A 54 22.55 -13.19 -66.06
N ASP A 55 21.45 -13.81 -65.59
CA ASP A 55 21.29 -14.57 -64.33
C ASP A 55 22.60 -15.18 -63.80
N ASN A 56 23.24 -14.52 -62.82
CA ASN A 56 24.51 -14.91 -62.21
C ASN A 56 24.34 -15.71 -60.91
N ARG A 57 25.34 -16.55 -60.59
CA ARG A 57 25.38 -17.39 -59.38
C ARG A 57 26.73 -17.28 -58.69
N LEU A 58 26.99 -16.09 -58.18
CA LEU A 58 28.24 -15.70 -57.56
C LEU A 58 28.40 -16.31 -56.17
N SER A 59 29.59 -16.80 -55.87
CA SER A 59 30.05 -17.12 -54.52
C SER A 59 31.40 -16.45 -54.28
N ILE A 60 31.49 -15.60 -53.26
CA ILE A 60 32.73 -14.92 -52.86
C ILE A 60 33.17 -15.44 -51.49
N ARG A 61 34.42 -15.92 -51.42
CA ARG A 61 35.07 -16.36 -50.19
C ARG A 61 36.39 -15.63 -49.98
N PHE A 62 36.81 -15.53 -48.72
CA PHE A 62 38.12 -15.00 -48.35
C PHE A 62 39.01 -16.14 -47.84
N ASP A 63 40.13 -16.36 -48.52
CA ASP A 63 41.18 -17.29 -48.09
C ASP A 63 42.29 -16.50 -47.39
N ALA A 64 42.24 -16.46 -46.06
CA ALA A 64 43.25 -15.81 -45.24
C ALA A 64 44.56 -16.60 -45.09
N ALA A 65 44.60 -17.88 -45.49
CA ALA A 65 45.81 -18.69 -45.47
C ALA A 65 46.68 -18.40 -46.72
N ASN A 66 46.04 -18.17 -47.87
CA ASN A 66 46.70 -17.81 -49.13
C ASN A 66 46.62 -16.30 -49.47
N GLN A 67 45.95 -15.50 -48.63
CA GLN A 67 45.72 -14.05 -48.82
C GLN A 67 45.06 -13.72 -50.16
N GLN A 68 43.92 -14.38 -50.43
CA GLN A 68 43.22 -14.32 -51.71
C GLN A 68 41.71 -14.11 -51.54
N PHE A 69 41.10 -13.44 -52.52
CA PHE A 69 39.66 -13.48 -52.79
C PHE A 69 39.41 -14.64 -53.76
N GLU A 70 38.47 -15.52 -53.44
CA GLU A 70 37.95 -16.54 -54.35
C GLU A 70 36.57 -16.10 -54.85
N ILE A 71 36.45 -15.85 -56.16
CA ILE A 71 35.19 -15.50 -56.82
C ILE A 71 34.82 -16.69 -57.73
N ILE A 72 33.69 -17.32 -57.45
CA ILE A 72 33.13 -18.42 -58.23
C ILE A 72 31.82 -17.95 -58.86
N ASP A 73 31.52 -18.41 -60.07
CA ASP A 73 30.19 -18.33 -60.65
C ASP A 73 29.78 -19.70 -61.21
N ASP A 74 28.72 -20.30 -60.67
CA ASP A 74 28.25 -21.65 -61.07
C ASP A 74 27.41 -21.63 -62.38
N SER A 75 27.25 -20.48 -63.02
CA SER A 75 26.40 -20.25 -64.19
C SER A 75 27.10 -19.63 -65.40
N GLN A 76 28.12 -18.77 -65.19
CA GLN A 76 28.85 -18.05 -66.23
C GLN A 76 30.37 -18.22 -66.11
N ALA A 77 31.08 -18.10 -67.23
CA ALA A 77 32.54 -18.04 -67.22
C ALA A 77 33.01 -16.60 -66.92
N LEU A 78 33.72 -16.43 -65.81
CA LEU A 78 34.28 -15.15 -65.38
C LEU A 78 35.54 -14.79 -66.18
N VAL A 79 35.78 -13.50 -66.41
CA VAL A 79 37.04 -12.98 -67.00
C VAL A 79 37.65 -11.91 -66.11
N THR A 80 38.98 -11.90 -66.01
CA THR A 80 39.75 -10.85 -65.31
C THR A 80 40.95 -10.38 -66.12
N GLN A 81 41.33 -9.12 -65.88
CA GLN A 81 42.59 -8.49 -66.32
C GLN A 81 43.47 -8.05 -65.13
N ILE A 82 43.11 -8.43 -63.89
CA ILE A 82 43.86 -8.04 -62.68
C ILE A 82 45.23 -8.74 -62.68
N ALA A 83 46.30 -7.96 -62.51
CA ALA A 83 47.66 -8.48 -62.46
C ALA A 83 47.83 -9.41 -61.24
N GLY A 84 48.27 -10.65 -61.48
CA GLY A 84 48.43 -11.67 -60.45
C GLY A 84 47.17 -12.50 -60.14
N ALA A 85 46.03 -12.21 -60.78
CA ALA A 85 44.84 -13.04 -60.65
C ALA A 85 44.90 -14.30 -61.54
N GLU A 86 44.38 -15.42 -61.04
CA GLU A 86 44.31 -16.70 -61.74
C GLU A 86 42.87 -17.07 -62.14
N GLY A 87 42.71 -17.96 -63.13
CA GLY A 87 41.41 -18.55 -63.48
C GLY A 87 40.57 -17.81 -64.53
N SER A 88 41.09 -16.72 -65.12
CA SER A 88 40.41 -15.95 -66.19
C SER A 88 39.93 -16.85 -67.34
N GLY A 89 38.66 -16.70 -67.74
CA GLY A 89 37.99 -17.56 -68.73
C GLY A 89 37.39 -18.85 -68.15
N SER A 90 37.11 -18.89 -66.85
CA SER A 90 36.53 -20.05 -66.17
C SER A 90 35.53 -19.65 -65.07
N HIS A 91 34.80 -20.62 -64.54
CA HIS A 91 33.82 -20.46 -63.45
C HIS A 91 34.44 -20.08 -62.08
N ARG A 92 35.77 -19.89 -61.99
CA ARG A 92 36.46 -19.56 -60.74
C ARG A 92 37.66 -18.66 -61.01
N ILE A 93 37.67 -17.47 -60.42
CA ILE A 93 38.79 -16.53 -60.40
C ILE A 93 39.32 -16.37 -58.98
N VAL A 94 40.64 -16.26 -58.88
CA VAL A 94 41.35 -16.04 -57.60
C VAL A 94 42.17 -14.76 -57.72
N VAL A 95 41.97 -13.81 -56.80
CA VAL A 95 42.64 -12.50 -56.80
C VAL A 95 43.46 -12.34 -55.52
N PRO A 96 44.79 -12.14 -55.58
CA PRO A 96 45.60 -11.84 -54.40
C PRO A 96 45.15 -10.54 -53.71
N TRP A 97 45.12 -10.52 -52.37
CA TRP A 97 44.78 -9.32 -51.60
C TRP A 97 45.70 -8.14 -51.93
N GLU A 98 46.99 -8.41 -52.19
CA GLU A 98 47.97 -7.38 -52.59
C GLU A 98 47.68 -6.71 -53.95
N ALA A 99 46.81 -7.30 -54.78
CA ALA A 99 46.37 -6.68 -56.04
C ALA A 99 45.20 -5.69 -55.83
N VAL A 100 44.56 -5.69 -54.66
CA VAL A 100 43.41 -4.83 -54.33
C VAL A 100 43.85 -3.75 -53.33
N ALA A 101 44.14 -2.55 -53.85
CA ALA A 101 44.65 -1.44 -53.04
C ALA A 101 43.55 -0.62 -52.33
N GLY A 102 42.29 -0.79 -52.74
CA GLY A 102 41.12 -0.17 -52.15
C GLY A 102 40.49 -1.02 -51.04
N GLY A 103 39.75 -0.37 -50.13
CA GLY A 103 39.12 -1.05 -48.97
C GLY A 103 37.78 -1.72 -49.25
N ARG A 104 37.24 -1.61 -50.47
CA ARG A 104 35.89 -2.09 -50.82
C ARG A 104 35.93 -3.25 -51.82
N LEU A 105 34.96 -4.15 -51.68
CA LEU A 105 34.51 -5.11 -52.70
C LEU A 105 33.16 -4.62 -53.26
N GLN A 106 33.03 -4.52 -54.58
CA GLN A 106 31.81 -4.13 -55.28
C GLN A 106 31.34 -5.29 -56.18
N VAL A 107 30.06 -5.59 -56.15
CA VAL A 107 29.37 -6.56 -57.02
C VAL A 107 28.20 -5.84 -57.67
N LEU A 108 28.17 -5.80 -58.99
CA LEU A 108 27.12 -5.17 -59.80
C LEU A 108 26.47 -6.24 -60.70
N GLY A 109 25.25 -6.67 -60.35
CA GLY A 109 24.47 -7.63 -61.14
C GLY A 109 23.85 -6.99 -62.39
N GLY A 110 23.33 -5.77 -62.26
CA GLY A 110 22.88 -4.96 -63.40
C GLY A 110 21.53 -5.37 -63.97
N GLY A 111 21.29 -6.66 -64.24
CA GLY A 111 19.97 -7.16 -64.60
C GLY A 111 19.94 -8.65 -64.95
N GLY A 112 18.86 -9.33 -64.61
CA GLY A 112 18.83 -10.79 -64.54
C GLY A 112 18.13 -11.22 -63.26
N ASN A 113 18.45 -12.39 -62.75
CA ASN A 113 18.01 -12.86 -61.43
C ASN A 113 19.25 -13.36 -60.70
N ASP A 114 19.99 -12.43 -60.11
CA ASP A 114 21.34 -12.68 -59.63
C ASP A 114 21.36 -13.21 -58.22
N SER A 115 22.36 -14.01 -57.90
CA SER A 115 22.52 -14.55 -56.55
C SER A 115 23.96 -14.46 -56.10
N LEU A 116 24.18 -13.88 -54.91
CA LEU A 116 25.48 -13.75 -54.27
C LEU A 116 25.50 -14.55 -52.97
N THR A 117 26.43 -15.50 -52.84
CA THR A 117 26.80 -16.09 -51.56
C THR A 117 28.10 -15.44 -51.06
N LEU A 118 28.06 -14.79 -49.90
CA LEU A 118 29.20 -14.09 -49.31
C LEU A 118 29.63 -14.82 -48.02
N ASP A 119 30.74 -15.55 -48.10
CA ASP A 119 31.32 -16.30 -46.99
C ASP A 119 32.31 -15.42 -46.21
N LEU A 120 31.85 -14.86 -45.09
CA LEU A 120 32.60 -13.97 -44.20
C LEU A 120 33.50 -14.73 -43.20
N SER A 121 33.73 -16.04 -43.36
CA SER A 121 34.54 -16.86 -42.42
C SER A 121 35.94 -16.31 -42.14
N HIS A 122 36.55 -15.63 -43.11
CA HIS A 122 37.88 -15.00 -42.96
C HIS A 122 37.95 -13.60 -43.60
N ALA A 123 36.85 -12.85 -43.54
CA ALA A 123 36.77 -11.51 -44.13
C ALA A 123 37.88 -10.56 -43.59
N PRO A 124 38.61 -9.84 -44.46
CA PRO A 124 39.61 -8.86 -44.04
C PRO A 124 39.09 -7.78 -43.08
N ALA A 125 39.97 -7.34 -42.18
CA ALA A 125 39.64 -6.33 -41.17
C ALA A 125 39.30 -4.97 -41.81
N GLY A 126 38.09 -4.48 -41.57
CA GLY A 126 37.62 -3.21 -42.16
C GLY A 126 37.18 -3.32 -43.62
N LEU A 127 36.98 -4.53 -44.14
CA LEU A 127 36.35 -4.73 -45.45
C LEU A 127 34.98 -4.06 -45.49
N ASP A 128 34.74 -3.33 -46.58
CA ASP A 128 33.43 -2.84 -46.97
C ASP A 128 32.96 -3.58 -48.22
N VAL A 129 31.71 -4.04 -48.25
CA VAL A 129 31.13 -4.77 -49.39
C VAL A 129 29.94 -3.99 -49.93
N THR A 130 29.78 -3.94 -51.25
CA THR A 130 28.59 -3.38 -51.90
C THR A 130 28.07 -4.39 -52.92
N PHE A 131 26.78 -4.74 -52.85
CA PHE A 131 26.09 -5.53 -53.85
C PHE A 131 24.88 -4.74 -54.37
N ASP A 132 24.92 -4.40 -55.66
CA ASP A 132 23.82 -3.78 -56.39
C ASP A 132 23.29 -4.81 -57.40
N GLY A 133 22.13 -5.41 -57.13
CA GLY A 133 21.52 -6.41 -58.02
C GLY A 133 21.00 -5.81 -59.33
N GLY A 134 20.67 -4.51 -59.33
CA GLY A 134 20.19 -3.81 -60.51
C GLY A 134 18.73 -4.12 -60.85
N VAL A 135 18.48 -5.05 -61.78
CA VAL A 135 17.16 -5.23 -62.40
C VAL A 135 16.75 -6.70 -62.57
N GLY A 136 16.25 -7.30 -61.48
CA GLY A 136 15.22 -8.34 -61.59
C GLY A 136 14.71 -8.90 -60.28
N THR A 137 15.28 -10.01 -59.79
CA THR A 137 14.88 -10.66 -58.54
C THR A 137 16.09 -11.31 -57.92
N ASP A 138 16.82 -10.49 -57.17
CA ASP A 138 18.23 -10.69 -56.88
C ASP A 138 18.43 -11.00 -55.39
N ALA A 139 19.26 -12.00 -55.06
CA ALA A 139 19.29 -12.62 -53.73
C ALA A 139 20.69 -12.61 -53.10
N LEU A 140 20.75 -12.47 -51.78
CA LEU A 140 21.99 -12.57 -51.01
C LEU A 140 21.91 -13.71 -49.99
N THR A 141 22.95 -14.53 -49.91
CA THR A 141 23.20 -15.44 -48.79
C THR A 141 24.46 -15.00 -48.06
N LEU A 142 24.36 -14.67 -46.76
CA LEU A 142 25.51 -14.44 -45.88
C LEU A 142 25.83 -15.73 -45.12
N ALA A 143 27.11 -16.10 -45.07
CA ALA A 143 27.58 -17.30 -44.39
C ALA A 143 28.91 -17.05 -43.66
N GLY A 144 29.27 -17.94 -42.72
CA GLY A 144 30.58 -17.95 -42.07
C GLY A 144 30.56 -17.61 -40.58
N SER A 145 31.40 -16.64 -40.18
CA SER A 145 31.81 -16.35 -38.80
C SER A 145 30.69 -16.11 -37.79
N SER A 146 31.00 -16.37 -36.51
CA SER A 146 30.25 -15.86 -35.36
C SER A 146 30.66 -14.42 -35.01
N TRP A 147 29.68 -13.55 -34.78
CA TRP A 147 29.87 -12.13 -34.49
C TRP A 147 29.41 -11.76 -33.07
N SER A 148 29.95 -10.69 -32.50
CA SER A 148 29.39 -10.14 -31.26
C SER A 148 28.08 -9.39 -31.52
N ARG A 149 27.99 -8.67 -32.65
CA ARG A 149 26.83 -7.85 -33.00
C ARG A 149 26.66 -7.75 -34.51
N ILE A 150 25.40 -7.75 -34.98
CA ILE A 150 25.02 -7.42 -36.35
C ILE A 150 23.90 -6.37 -36.32
N ASP A 151 24.13 -5.19 -36.87
CA ASP A 151 23.12 -4.14 -37.03
C ASP A 151 22.70 -4.01 -38.50
N TYR A 152 21.39 -4.03 -38.76
CA TYR A 152 20.77 -3.73 -40.04
C TYR A 152 20.09 -2.36 -40.01
N SER A 153 20.19 -1.62 -41.10
CA SER A 153 19.39 -0.44 -41.42
C SER A 153 18.74 -0.65 -42.79
N LEU A 154 17.42 -0.78 -42.82
CA LEU A 154 16.62 -1.23 -43.96
C LEU A 154 15.79 -0.08 -44.55
N THR A 155 15.99 0.19 -45.84
CA THR A 155 15.36 1.25 -46.63
C THR A 155 14.76 0.66 -47.90
N GLY A 156 13.79 -0.24 -47.75
CA GLY A 156 13.09 -0.89 -48.86
C GLY A 156 13.98 -1.89 -49.56
N ALA A 157 14.15 -1.75 -50.87
CA ALA A 157 15.06 -2.55 -51.68
C ALA A 157 16.55 -2.16 -51.47
N SER A 158 16.90 -1.64 -50.30
CA SER A 158 18.30 -1.30 -49.96
C SER A 158 18.53 -1.49 -48.48
N ALA A 159 19.73 -1.91 -48.12
CA ALA A 159 20.12 -2.18 -46.75
C ALA A 159 21.57 -1.75 -46.50
N SER A 160 21.88 -1.38 -45.27
CA SER A 160 23.25 -1.41 -44.76
C SER A 160 23.34 -2.31 -43.54
N LEU A 161 24.38 -3.13 -43.52
CA LEU A 161 24.69 -4.07 -42.45
C LEU A 161 26.04 -3.69 -41.86
N ARG A 162 26.14 -3.72 -40.53
CA ARG A 162 27.38 -3.57 -39.79
C ARG A 162 27.59 -4.80 -38.92
N LEU A 163 28.71 -5.49 -39.11
CA LEU A 163 29.08 -6.67 -38.35
C LEU A 163 30.26 -6.35 -37.45
N GLU A 164 30.18 -6.66 -36.15
CA GLU A 164 31.23 -6.37 -35.16
C GLU A 164 31.67 -7.65 -34.44
N GLY A 165 32.98 -7.94 -34.43
CA GLY A 165 33.55 -9.17 -33.87
C GLY A 165 34.94 -8.96 -33.26
N THR A 166 35.58 -10.05 -32.82
CA THR A 166 36.87 -10.02 -32.10
C THR A 166 38.08 -9.78 -33.01
N GLY A 167 38.13 -8.61 -33.64
CA GLY A 167 39.29 -8.15 -34.41
C GLY A 167 39.02 -6.95 -35.31
N ALA A 168 37.81 -6.84 -35.86
CA ALA A 168 37.40 -5.77 -36.76
C ALA A 168 35.88 -5.65 -36.87
N ALA A 169 35.43 -4.63 -37.60
CA ALA A 169 34.09 -4.56 -38.16
C ALA A 169 34.12 -4.77 -39.69
N VAL A 170 33.02 -5.26 -40.24
CA VAL A 170 32.77 -5.39 -41.69
C VAL A 170 31.51 -4.61 -42.04
N GLY A 171 31.51 -3.92 -43.18
CA GLY A 171 30.34 -3.27 -43.77
C GLY A 171 29.79 -4.08 -44.95
N VAL A 172 28.46 -4.14 -45.09
CA VAL A 172 27.81 -4.62 -46.32
C VAL A 172 26.69 -3.66 -46.70
N HIS A 173 26.70 -3.16 -47.93
CA HIS A 173 25.69 -2.27 -48.51
C HIS A 173 24.97 -2.99 -49.65
N LEU A 174 23.64 -2.98 -49.64
CA LEU A 174 22.79 -3.68 -50.61
C LEU A 174 21.86 -2.70 -51.32
N ALA A 175 21.64 -2.89 -52.62
CA ALA A 175 20.62 -2.19 -53.43
C ALA A 175 20.02 -3.16 -54.46
N GLY A 176 18.69 -3.23 -54.56
CA GLY A 176 17.97 -4.23 -55.37
C GLY A 176 18.33 -5.65 -54.95
N VAL A 177 18.00 -6.07 -53.73
CA VAL A 177 18.39 -7.40 -53.18
C VAL A 177 17.26 -7.94 -52.29
N GLU A 178 16.34 -8.69 -52.88
CA GLU A 178 15.23 -9.36 -52.21
C GLU A 178 15.06 -10.81 -52.72
N PRO A 179 15.26 -11.86 -51.88
CA PRO A 179 15.46 -11.85 -50.43
C PRO A 179 16.93 -11.86 -49.97
N VAL A 180 17.13 -11.54 -48.69
CA VAL A 180 18.38 -11.78 -47.95
C VAL A 180 18.22 -13.00 -47.04
N LEU A 181 19.19 -13.91 -47.08
CA LEU A 181 19.32 -15.06 -46.19
C LEU A 181 20.62 -14.93 -45.37
N ASP A 182 20.51 -14.58 -44.09
CA ASP A 182 21.63 -14.42 -43.17
C ASP A 182 21.80 -15.62 -42.24
N LEU A 183 22.80 -16.45 -42.54
CA LEU A 183 23.15 -17.64 -41.76
C LEU A 183 24.21 -17.34 -40.67
N LEU A 184 24.58 -16.08 -40.46
CA LEU A 184 25.60 -15.69 -39.49
C LEU A 184 25.07 -15.75 -38.06
N THR A 185 25.87 -16.31 -37.15
CA THR A 185 25.54 -16.36 -35.72
C THR A 185 25.99 -15.07 -35.02
N ALA A 186 25.19 -14.56 -34.10
CA ALA A 186 25.48 -13.33 -33.35
C ALA A 186 24.99 -13.40 -31.90
N ASN A 187 25.63 -12.66 -30.98
CA ASN A 187 25.06 -12.46 -29.63
C ASN A 187 23.91 -11.45 -29.67
N GLN A 188 24.12 -10.32 -30.35
CA GLN A 188 23.12 -9.25 -30.50
C GLN A 188 22.81 -8.98 -31.97
N ARG A 189 21.54 -8.73 -32.27
CA ARG A 189 21.07 -8.43 -33.63
C ARG A 189 20.06 -7.27 -33.58
N THR A 190 20.32 -6.22 -34.36
CA THR A 190 19.46 -5.02 -34.46
C THR A 190 18.90 -4.90 -35.86
N PHE A 191 17.62 -4.54 -35.99
CA PHE A 191 17.01 -4.10 -37.24
C PHE A 191 16.38 -2.72 -37.05
N VAL A 192 16.86 -1.72 -37.80
CA VAL A 192 16.20 -0.41 -37.93
C VAL A 192 15.52 -0.37 -39.30
N VAL A 193 14.20 -0.14 -39.35
CA VAL A 193 13.40 -0.11 -40.58
C VAL A 193 12.82 1.29 -40.78
N HIS A 194 13.18 1.95 -41.87
CA HIS A 194 12.82 3.35 -42.15
C HIS A 194 11.50 3.46 -42.94
N ALA A 195 10.64 4.43 -42.62
CA ALA A 195 9.22 4.46 -43.02
C ALA A 195 8.88 4.65 -44.53
N ALA A 196 9.83 4.52 -45.45
CA ALA A 196 9.59 4.70 -46.89
C ALA A 196 8.84 3.54 -47.55
N THR A 197 8.95 2.34 -46.96
CA THR A 197 8.66 1.06 -47.60
C THR A 197 8.46 -0.01 -46.53
N GLN A 198 7.90 -1.14 -46.96
CA GLN A 198 7.46 -2.20 -46.08
C GLN A 198 8.49 -3.36 -46.07
N THR A 199 8.56 -4.19 -45.02
CA THR A 199 9.65 -5.18 -44.82
C THR A 199 9.16 -6.41 -44.04
N VAL A 200 9.73 -7.59 -44.30
CA VAL A 200 9.43 -8.83 -43.57
C VAL A 200 10.71 -9.42 -42.98
N LEU A 201 10.73 -9.65 -41.66
CA LEU A 201 11.84 -10.32 -40.98
C LEU A 201 11.38 -11.69 -40.47
N GLN A 202 12.17 -12.73 -40.78
CA GLN A 202 11.90 -14.13 -40.44
C GLN A 202 13.15 -14.75 -39.80
N ASP A 203 12.95 -15.61 -38.80
CA ASP A 203 14.02 -16.39 -38.18
C ASP A 203 14.25 -17.68 -39.00
N SER A 204 15.49 -18.14 -39.07
CA SER A 204 15.91 -19.27 -39.90
C SER A 204 15.79 -20.64 -39.21
N GLY A 205 15.24 -20.69 -37.99
CA GLY A 205 15.14 -21.92 -37.19
C GLY A 205 14.25 -22.99 -37.85
N GLU A 206 14.77 -24.22 -37.97
CA GLU A 206 13.97 -25.38 -38.40
C GLU A 206 13.06 -25.89 -37.26
N ALA A 207 11.90 -25.25 -37.10
CA ALA A 207 10.80 -25.75 -36.28
C ALA A 207 9.51 -25.80 -37.10
N ALA A 208 8.75 -26.89 -36.92
CA ALA A 208 7.34 -26.91 -37.34
C ALA A 208 6.52 -25.96 -36.45
N ASP A 209 5.50 -25.34 -37.02
CA ASP A 209 4.47 -24.52 -36.36
C ASP A 209 4.91 -23.22 -35.65
N GLY A 210 6.21 -22.88 -35.59
CA GLY A 210 6.72 -21.66 -34.92
C GLY A 210 7.73 -20.84 -35.74
N ARG A 211 7.27 -20.08 -36.74
CA ARG A 211 8.13 -19.11 -37.45
C ARG A 211 8.03 -17.72 -36.84
N LEU A 212 9.16 -17.07 -36.57
CA LEU A 212 9.16 -15.62 -36.46
C LEU A 212 8.63 -15.02 -37.77
N LEU A 213 7.64 -14.14 -37.65
CA LEU A 213 7.14 -13.36 -38.77
C LEU A 213 6.84 -11.94 -38.29
N LEU A 214 7.87 -11.10 -38.31
CA LEU A 214 7.74 -9.67 -38.14
C LEU A 214 7.37 -9.07 -39.48
N ARG A 215 6.21 -8.43 -39.58
CA ARG A 215 5.84 -7.64 -40.76
C ARG A 215 5.83 -6.17 -40.39
N THR A 216 6.67 -5.38 -41.04
CA THR A 216 6.39 -3.95 -41.24
C THR A 216 5.64 -3.77 -42.57
N SER A 217 4.65 -4.63 -42.82
CA SER A 217 3.91 -4.85 -44.09
C SER A 217 4.75 -5.39 -45.29
N THR A 218 4.26 -5.31 -46.55
CA THR A 218 4.80 -6.09 -47.70
C THR A 218 5.99 -5.46 -48.46
N GLY A 219 7.20 -5.94 -48.18
CA GLY A 219 8.41 -5.68 -48.99
C GLY A 219 9.60 -6.50 -48.45
N ALA A 220 10.82 -6.13 -48.84
CA ALA A 220 12.10 -6.84 -48.62
C ALA A 220 12.11 -7.88 -47.48
N SER A 221 12.38 -9.14 -47.83
CA SER A 221 12.40 -10.25 -46.87
C SER A 221 13.82 -10.56 -46.41
N VAL A 222 14.07 -10.47 -45.10
CA VAL A 222 15.29 -10.95 -44.45
C VAL A 222 14.98 -12.19 -43.64
N VAL A 223 15.54 -13.34 -44.03
CA VAL A 223 15.58 -14.56 -43.20
C VAL A 223 16.91 -14.54 -42.46
N PHE A 224 16.94 -14.67 -41.13
CA PHE A 224 18.15 -14.51 -40.33
C PHE A 224 18.30 -15.56 -39.23
N ALA A 225 19.53 -15.88 -38.82
CA ALA A 225 19.78 -16.76 -37.68
C ALA A 225 19.63 -16.05 -36.32
N SER A 226 18.92 -16.69 -35.40
CA SER A 226 18.53 -16.19 -34.08
C SER A 226 19.72 -15.68 -33.25
N PRO A 227 19.64 -14.48 -32.63
CA PRO A 227 20.70 -13.98 -31.76
C PRO A 227 20.69 -14.63 -30.38
N ALA A 228 21.86 -14.91 -29.82
CA ALA A 228 22.02 -15.65 -28.56
C ALA A 228 21.70 -14.84 -27.27
N GLN A 229 21.51 -13.52 -27.35
CA GLN A 229 21.25 -12.66 -26.19
C GLN A 229 20.15 -11.62 -26.43
N THR A 230 20.14 -10.94 -27.58
CA THR A 230 19.16 -9.86 -27.82
C THR A 230 18.80 -9.71 -29.30
N LEU A 231 17.49 -9.69 -29.58
CA LEU A 231 16.94 -9.19 -30.84
C LEU A 231 16.29 -7.82 -30.60
N THR A 232 16.71 -6.80 -31.34
CA THR A 232 16.15 -5.45 -31.30
C THR A 232 15.54 -5.09 -32.65
N VAL A 233 14.32 -4.55 -32.67
CA VAL A 233 13.61 -4.18 -33.89
C VAL A 233 12.97 -2.79 -33.71
N ASP A 234 13.42 -1.81 -34.48
CA ASP A 234 12.99 -0.42 -34.45
C ASP A 234 12.36 -0.03 -35.80
N ALA A 235 11.03 0.05 -35.85
CA ALA A 235 10.27 0.39 -37.04
C ALA A 235 9.85 1.87 -37.02
N ASP A 236 10.80 2.76 -37.31
CA ASP A 236 10.68 4.22 -37.44
C ASP A 236 9.55 4.84 -36.59
N ALA A 237 9.80 4.88 -35.28
CA ALA A 237 8.88 5.41 -34.28
C ALA A 237 8.60 6.94 -34.42
N ALA A 238 9.20 7.63 -35.38
CA ALA A 238 9.13 9.09 -35.49
C ALA A 238 8.00 9.62 -36.39
N SER A 239 7.26 8.77 -37.12
CA SER A 239 6.21 9.27 -38.04
C SER A 239 4.99 8.37 -38.28
N THR A 240 5.19 7.10 -38.67
CA THR A 240 4.08 6.22 -39.12
C THR A 240 4.34 4.71 -38.96
N GLY A 241 5.53 4.29 -38.51
CA GLY A 241 5.95 2.89 -38.58
C GLY A 241 5.04 1.91 -37.81
N HIS A 242 4.46 0.94 -38.53
CA HIS A 242 3.69 -0.17 -37.96
C HIS A 242 4.53 -1.45 -37.92
N LEU A 243 4.44 -2.19 -36.81
CA LEU A 243 5.10 -3.47 -36.60
C LEU A 243 4.08 -4.52 -36.18
N GLU A 244 3.89 -5.56 -36.99
CA GLU A 244 3.13 -6.77 -36.63
C GLU A 244 4.09 -7.89 -36.18
N VAL A 245 3.88 -8.42 -34.98
CA VAL A 245 4.50 -9.65 -34.46
C VAL A 245 3.46 -10.77 -34.53
N ALA A 246 3.52 -11.57 -35.60
CA ALA A 246 2.58 -12.68 -35.79
C ALA A 246 2.98 -13.95 -35.00
N SER A 247 4.25 -14.12 -34.69
CA SER A 247 4.79 -15.13 -33.73
C SER A 247 6.27 -14.84 -33.44
N PHE A 248 6.82 -15.38 -32.34
CA PHE A 248 8.25 -15.52 -32.08
C PHE A 248 8.49 -16.60 -31.02
N ASP A 249 9.31 -17.63 -31.29
CA ASP A 249 9.71 -18.61 -30.27
C ASP A 249 11.24 -18.60 -30.14
N GLN A 250 11.74 -18.43 -28.92
CA GLN A 250 13.16 -18.50 -28.58
C GLN A 250 13.43 -19.20 -27.24
N ALA A 251 13.66 -20.51 -27.34
CA ALA A 251 14.18 -21.34 -26.25
C ALA A 251 15.63 -20.97 -25.81
N ALA A 252 16.34 -20.12 -26.56
CA ALA A 252 17.79 -19.90 -26.41
C ALA A 252 18.23 -18.88 -25.34
N GLY A 253 17.30 -18.25 -24.59
CA GLY A 253 17.63 -17.22 -23.59
C GLY A 253 17.59 -15.77 -24.10
N CYS A 254 17.20 -15.57 -25.36
CA CYS A 254 17.17 -14.25 -25.99
C CYS A 254 16.08 -13.34 -25.41
N SER A 255 16.41 -12.06 -25.15
CA SER A 255 15.43 -10.99 -24.91
C SER A 255 15.01 -10.33 -26.23
N LEU A 256 13.74 -9.90 -26.30
CA LEU A 256 13.19 -9.14 -27.43
C LEU A 256 12.94 -7.68 -27.05
N ALA A 257 13.47 -6.75 -27.83
CA ALA A 257 13.26 -5.32 -27.70
C ALA A 257 12.59 -4.75 -28.97
N LEU A 258 11.41 -4.14 -28.82
CA LEU A 258 10.61 -3.61 -29.94
C LEU A 258 10.37 -2.11 -29.79
N SER A 259 10.54 -1.34 -30.87
CA SER A 259 10.06 0.04 -30.99
C SER A 259 9.38 0.29 -32.33
N SER A 260 8.34 1.13 -32.32
CA SER A 260 7.53 1.49 -33.49
C SER A 260 6.65 2.71 -33.19
N HIS A 261 5.93 3.26 -34.15
CA HIS A 261 4.83 4.18 -33.87
C HIS A 261 3.58 3.40 -33.42
N ALA A 262 3.28 2.27 -34.09
CA ALA A 262 2.18 1.38 -33.72
C ALA A 262 2.61 -0.10 -33.73
N LEU A 263 2.40 -0.80 -32.62
CA LEU A 263 2.74 -2.20 -32.44
C LEU A 263 1.48 -3.07 -32.40
N THR A 264 1.51 -4.21 -33.08
CA THR A 264 0.49 -5.26 -32.99
C THR A 264 1.15 -6.60 -32.71
N ILE A 265 0.73 -7.29 -31.66
CA ILE A 265 1.16 -8.66 -31.35
C ILE A 265 -0.06 -9.57 -31.54
N SER A 266 -0.11 -10.25 -32.69
CA SER A 266 -1.28 -10.99 -33.19
C SER A 266 -1.21 -12.51 -32.98
N GLY A 267 -0.07 -13.03 -32.49
CA GLY A 267 0.10 -14.44 -32.15
C GLY A 267 1.15 -14.66 -31.06
N ASP A 268 1.64 -15.89 -30.94
CA ASP A 268 2.38 -16.33 -29.75
C ASP A 268 3.86 -15.89 -29.75
N VAL A 269 4.27 -15.22 -28.68
CA VAL A 269 5.64 -14.83 -28.35
C VAL A 269 6.11 -15.62 -27.13
N VAL A 270 7.11 -16.49 -27.29
CA VAL A 270 7.67 -17.36 -26.27
C VAL A 270 9.16 -17.04 -26.09
N LEU A 271 9.57 -16.63 -24.88
CA LEU A 271 10.94 -16.26 -24.57
C LEU A 271 11.41 -16.88 -23.26
N GLN A 272 12.67 -17.32 -23.23
CA GLN A 272 13.40 -17.51 -21.97
C GLN A 272 14.01 -16.19 -21.44
N GLY A 273 14.24 -15.20 -22.31
CA GLY A 273 14.60 -13.82 -21.93
C GLY A 273 13.36 -12.93 -21.76
N SER A 274 13.59 -11.62 -21.57
CA SER A 274 12.54 -10.61 -21.34
C SER A 274 11.94 -10.05 -22.63
N LEU A 275 10.67 -9.64 -22.59
CA LEU A 275 10.05 -8.80 -23.63
C LEU A 275 10.00 -7.34 -23.17
N THR A 276 10.49 -6.42 -23.98
CA THR A 276 10.30 -4.98 -23.80
C THR A 276 9.80 -4.35 -25.10
N ALA A 277 8.74 -3.55 -25.03
CA ALA A 277 8.18 -2.91 -26.22
C ALA A 277 7.73 -1.47 -25.95
N GLN A 278 7.97 -0.58 -26.92
CA GLN A 278 7.60 0.84 -26.85
C GLN A 278 6.91 1.30 -28.14
N ALA A 279 5.78 2.00 -28.03
CA ALA A 279 5.07 2.61 -29.17
C ALA A 279 4.17 3.77 -28.74
N ASP A 280 3.51 4.46 -29.68
CA ASP A 280 2.40 5.36 -29.34
C ASP A 280 1.11 4.57 -29.07
N GLU A 281 0.80 3.58 -29.93
CA GLU A 281 -0.25 2.58 -29.71
C GLU A 281 0.29 1.15 -29.70
N ILE A 282 -0.18 0.32 -28.75
CA ILE A 282 0.11 -1.12 -28.67
C ILE A 282 -1.22 -1.89 -28.66
N TRP A 283 -1.35 -2.88 -29.55
CA TRP A 283 -2.47 -3.83 -29.62
C TRP A 283 -1.97 -5.27 -29.38
N LEU A 284 -2.47 -5.92 -28.33
CA LEU A 284 -2.16 -7.30 -27.98
C LEU A 284 -3.40 -8.18 -28.20
N ASP A 285 -3.27 -9.15 -29.10
CA ASP A 285 -4.30 -10.17 -29.42
C ASP A 285 -3.79 -11.61 -29.22
N GLY A 286 -2.47 -11.84 -29.27
CA GLY A 286 -1.83 -13.15 -29.07
C GLY A 286 -1.36 -13.44 -27.63
N SER A 287 -0.57 -14.51 -27.47
CA SER A 287 0.02 -14.91 -26.18
C SER A 287 1.45 -14.36 -26.00
N LEU A 288 1.81 -14.01 -24.76
CA LEU A 288 3.16 -13.71 -24.32
C LEU A 288 3.54 -14.73 -23.23
N ARG A 289 4.62 -15.51 -23.42
CA ARG A 289 5.13 -16.48 -22.44
C ARG A 289 6.57 -16.14 -22.08
N THR A 290 6.76 -15.46 -20.95
CA THR A 290 8.06 -15.05 -20.40
C THR A 290 7.90 -14.56 -18.96
N ALA A 291 8.94 -14.76 -18.14
CA ALA A 291 9.00 -14.25 -16.76
C ALA A 291 9.13 -12.72 -16.64
N CYS A 292 9.31 -11.98 -17.75
CA CYS A 292 9.38 -10.51 -17.71
C CYS A 292 8.79 -9.87 -18.98
N VAL A 293 7.72 -9.08 -18.81
CA VAL A 293 7.05 -8.32 -19.87
C VAL A 293 6.97 -6.84 -19.47
N ASP A 294 7.43 -5.93 -20.34
CA ASP A 294 7.29 -4.49 -20.16
C ASP A 294 6.81 -3.83 -21.47
N LEU A 295 5.50 -3.61 -21.59
CA LEU A 295 4.86 -2.95 -22.73
C LEU A 295 4.48 -1.51 -22.36
N ARG A 296 5.03 -0.53 -23.09
CA ARG A 296 4.83 0.90 -22.82
C ARG A 296 4.28 1.63 -24.05
N ALA A 297 3.03 2.08 -23.97
CA ALA A 297 2.41 2.92 -24.99
C ALA A 297 2.38 4.40 -24.54
N ALA A 298 2.57 5.35 -25.44
CA ALA A 298 2.44 6.78 -25.12
C ALA A 298 0.98 7.27 -25.10
N SER A 299 0.12 6.68 -25.93
CA SER A 299 -1.28 7.09 -26.13
C SER A 299 -2.30 5.97 -25.85
N LYS A 300 -2.01 4.70 -26.15
CA LYS A 300 -3.00 3.63 -25.98
C LYS A 300 -2.39 2.23 -25.89
N LEU A 301 -2.80 1.45 -24.90
CA LEU A 301 -2.50 0.02 -24.82
C LEU A 301 -3.82 -0.75 -24.76
N THR A 302 -4.09 -1.61 -25.75
CA THR A 302 -5.29 -2.47 -25.78
C THR A 302 -4.89 -3.93 -25.77
N ALA A 303 -5.43 -4.71 -24.83
CA ALA A 303 -5.30 -6.16 -24.79
C ALA A 303 -6.70 -6.79 -24.86
N THR A 304 -6.92 -7.65 -25.86
CA THR A 304 -8.24 -8.21 -26.18
C THR A 304 -8.63 -9.39 -25.30
N GLU A 305 -9.80 -10.00 -25.55
CA GLU A 305 -10.25 -11.22 -24.86
C GLU A 305 -9.43 -12.45 -25.27
N GLN A 306 -8.62 -12.35 -26.33
CA GLN A 306 -7.66 -13.36 -26.79
C GLN A 306 -6.27 -13.18 -26.14
N ALA A 307 -5.89 -11.96 -25.72
CA ALA A 307 -4.59 -11.68 -25.12
C ALA A 307 -4.27 -12.57 -23.90
N ARG A 308 -3.11 -13.23 -23.90
CA ARG A 308 -2.61 -14.03 -22.77
C ARG A 308 -1.21 -13.56 -22.37
N ILE A 309 -0.94 -13.48 -21.08
CA ILE A 309 0.41 -13.23 -20.55
C ILE A 309 0.69 -14.27 -19.47
N GLU A 310 1.70 -15.12 -19.68
CA GLU A 310 2.13 -16.16 -18.76
C GLU A 310 3.58 -15.91 -18.34
N GLY A 311 3.78 -15.56 -17.08
CA GLY A 311 5.09 -15.32 -16.47
C GLY A 311 5.15 -15.82 -15.02
N PRO A 312 5.19 -17.14 -14.78
CA PRO A 312 5.09 -17.72 -13.43
C PRO A 312 6.12 -17.16 -12.45
N SER A 313 5.66 -16.60 -11.33
CA SER A 313 6.48 -15.86 -10.35
C SER A 313 7.28 -14.66 -10.93
N GLY A 314 6.87 -14.13 -12.09
CA GLY A 314 7.56 -13.07 -12.84
C GLY A 314 6.90 -11.69 -12.78
N ASP A 315 7.43 -10.75 -13.58
CA ASP A 315 7.02 -9.35 -13.61
C ASP A 315 6.30 -9.00 -14.92
N VAL A 316 5.11 -8.38 -14.83
CA VAL A 316 4.33 -7.91 -15.98
C VAL A 316 3.96 -6.44 -15.81
N ARG A 317 4.42 -5.57 -16.72
CA ARG A 317 4.08 -4.14 -16.79
C ARG A 317 3.38 -3.82 -18.11
N LEU A 318 2.19 -3.24 -17.99
CA LEU A 318 1.45 -2.59 -19.09
C LEU A 318 1.26 -1.11 -18.70
N ASP A 319 1.91 -0.18 -19.39
CA ASP A 319 1.82 1.27 -19.09
C ASP A 319 1.38 2.04 -20.33
N ALA A 320 0.18 2.61 -20.32
CA ALA A 320 -0.35 3.46 -21.40
C ALA A 320 0.06 4.94 -21.29
N GLY A 321 1.11 5.25 -20.52
CA GLY A 321 1.76 6.55 -20.51
C GLY A 321 1.00 7.62 -19.72
N PRO A 322 1.54 8.86 -19.68
CA PRO A 322 0.98 9.94 -18.86
C PRO A 322 -0.33 10.52 -19.39
N ASN A 323 -0.68 10.25 -20.66
CA ASN A 323 -1.86 10.79 -21.32
C ASN A 323 -2.82 9.72 -21.84
N GLY A 324 -2.36 8.48 -22.00
CA GLY A 324 -3.08 7.43 -22.69
C GLY A 324 -3.98 6.56 -21.82
N THR A 325 -4.65 5.61 -22.49
CA THR A 325 -5.60 4.67 -21.87
C THR A 325 -5.12 3.23 -22.02
N LEU A 326 -5.11 2.50 -20.91
CA LEU A 326 -4.93 1.05 -20.87
C LEU A 326 -6.31 0.40 -20.83
N ALA A 327 -6.64 -0.43 -21.84
CA ALA A 327 -7.88 -1.20 -21.88
C ALA A 327 -7.56 -2.70 -21.98
N PHE A 328 -7.86 -3.45 -20.92
CA PHE A 328 -7.45 -4.83 -20.75
C PHE A 328 -8.66 -5.77 -20.58
N ARG A 329 -8.73 -6.81 -21.43
CA ARG A 329 -9.77 -7.84 -21.43
C ARG A 329 -9.23 -9.28 -21.31
N GLY A 330 -7.92 -9.45 -21.33
CA GLY A 330 -7.25 -10.74 -21.48
C GLY A 330 -7.03 -11.48 -20.16
N GLN A 331 -6.00 -12.32 -20.14
CA GLN A 331 -5.57 -13.04 -18.94
C GLN A 331 -4.09 -12.80 -18.66
N ILE A 332 -3.74 -12.60 -17.38
CA ILE A 332 -2.37 -12.57 -16.86
C ILE A 332 -2.26 -13.68 -15.81
N ASP A 333 -1.31 -14.59 -15.98
CA ASP A 333 -0.92 -15.59 -14.99
C ASP A 333 0.55 -15.40 -14.64
N VAL A 334 0.80 -14.88 -13.43
CA VAL A 334 2.12 -14.81 -12.80
C VAL A 334 2.20 -15.69 -11.55
N SER A 335 1.36 -16.73 -11.48
CA SER A 335 1.19 -17.53 -10.27
C SER A 335 2.40 -18.43 -9.97
N GLY A 336 2.71 -18.55 -8.67
CA GLY A 336 3.82 -19.35 -8.14
C GLY A 336 3.30 -20.63 -7.49
N ARG A 337 2.78 -21.56 -8.29
CA ARG A 337 2.02 -22.72 -7.80
C ARG A 337 2.87 -23.94 -7.39
N ALA A 338 4.18 -23.96 -7.66
CA ALA A 338 5.04 -25.06 -7.24
C ALA A 338 5.49 -24.89 -5.77
N PRO A 339 5.80 -25.99 -5.05
CA PRO A 339 6.16 -25.92 -3.62
C PRO A 339 7.29 -24.94 -3.32
N GLY A 340 7.01 -23.95 -2.47
CA GLY A 340 7.93 -22.91 -2.07
C GLY A 340 7.91 -21.61 -2.90
N GLN A 341 7.12 -21.53 -3.98
CA GLN A 341 7.01 -20.33 -4.82
C GLN A 341 6.03 -19.28 -4.26
N PHE A 342 6.18 -18.05 -4.76
CA PHE A 342 5.33 -16.89 -4.49
C PHE A 342 4.69 -16.40 -5.80
N GLY A 343 3.54 -15.73 -5.72
CA GLY A 343 2.98 -15.03 -6.87
C GLY A 343 3.89 -13.88 -7.35
N GLY A 344 3.89 -13.61 -8.65
CA GLY A 344 4.66 -12.52 -9.27
C GLY A 344 4.04 -11.12 -9.10
N MET A 345 4.48 -10.18 -9.91
CA MET A 345 4.05 -8.78 -9.86
C MET A 345 3.41 -8.31 -11.17
N VAL A 346 2.30 -7.57 -11.06
CA VAL A 346 1.56 -7.01 -12.20
C VAL A 346 1.33 -5.51 -11.98
N LEU A 347 1.79 -4.67 -12.92
CA LEU A 347 1.59 -3.21 -12.95
C LEU A 347 0.76 -2.83 -14.17
N LEU A 348 -0.45 -2.32 -13.95
CA LEU A 348 -1.38 -1.87 -14.99
C LEU A 348 -1.62 -0.36 -14.86
N LEU A 349 -0.97 0.43 -15.71
CA LEU A 349 -0.81 1.88 -15.58
C LEU A 349 -1.27 2.65 -16.83
N GLY A 350 -1.56 3.94 -16.64
CA GLY A 350 -1.94 4.89 -17.69
C GLY A 350 -2.49 6.17 -17.07
N ARG A 351 -3.00 7.12 -17.88
CA ARG A 351 -3.85 8.20 -17.35
C ARG A 351 -5.25 7.69 -17.00
N ARG A 352 -5.71 6.69 -17.75
CA ARG A 352 -6.92 5.91 -17.49
C ARG A 352 -6.62 4.42 -17.62
N VAL A 353 -7.16 3.61 -16.71
CA VAL A 353 -7.01 2.15 -16.70
C VAL A 353 -8.38 1.51 -16.69
N GLU A 354 -8.61 0.55 -17.59
CA GLU A 354 -9.87 -0.17 -17.72
C GLU A 354 -9.61 -1.68 -17.74
N LEU A 355 -10.12 -2.38 -16.73
CA LEU A 355 -10.22 -3.84 -16.73
C LEU A 355 -11.67 -4.18 -17.09
N LEU A 356 -11.86 -4.91 -18.18
CA LEU A 356 -13.14 -5.02 -18.90
C LEU A 356 -13.54 -6.49 -19.13
N GLY A 357 -14.84 -6.73 -19.30
CA GLY A 357 -15.41 -8.03 -19.61
C GLY A 357 -15.18 -9.05 -18.48
N ALA A 358 -14.44 -10.10 -18.79
CA ALA A 358 -14.10 -11.20 -17.89
C ALA A 358 -12.57 -11.35 -17.69
N ALA A 359 -11.84 -10.24 -17.70
CA ALA A 359 -10.39 -10.24 -17.54
C ALA A 359 -9.95 -10.93 -16.22
N THR A 360 -8.88 -11.72 -16.27
CA THR A 360 -8.37 -12.45 -15.09
C THR A 360 -6.91 -12.16 -14.84
N ILE A 361 -6.55 -11.82 -13.60
CA ILE A 361 -5.17 -11.66 -13.16
C ILE A 361 -4.93 -12.65 -12.00
N ASP A 362 -4.10 -13.66 -12.24
CA ASP A 362 -3.68 -14.63 -11.23
C ASP A 362 -2.25 -14.34 -10.79
N ALA A 363 -2.11 -13.96 -9.52
CA ALA A 363 -0.86 -13.79 -8.80
C ALA A 363 -0.88 -14.62 -7.50
N THR A 364 -1.53 -15.79 -7.52
CA THR A 364 -1.53 -16.72 -6.39
C THR A 364 -0.15 -17.38 -6.19
N GLY A 365 0.11 -17.91 -4.99
CA GLY A 365 1.36 -18.65 -4.74
C GLY A 365 1.29 -19.64 -3.58
N ASP A 366 2.10 -20.70 -3.64
CA ASP A 366 2.17 -21.74 -2.59
C ASP A 366 2.54 -21.17 -1.21
N ARG A 367 3.53 -20.26 -1.19
CA ARG A 367 4.09 -19.62 0.01
C ARG A 367 3.76 -18.15 0.22
N GLY A 368 2.94 -17.58 -0.64
CA GLY A 368 2.49 -16.19 -0.51
C GLY A 368 1.92 -15.66 -1.81
N GLY A 369 0.95 -14.75 -1.68
CA GLY A 369 0.42 -14.03 -2.82
C GLY A 369 1.41 -13.02 -3.41
N GLY A 370 1.22 -12.71 -4.69
CA GLY A 370 1.98 -11.69 -5.41
C GLY A 370 1.46 -10.26 -5.19
N ARG A 371 1.78 -9.36 -6.13
CA ARG A 371 1.33 -7.96 -6.12
C ARG A 371 0.62 -7.59 -7.41
N VAL A 372 -0.59 -7.03 -7.33
CA VAL A 372 -1.33 -6.49 -8.48
C VAL A 372 -1.66 -5.02 -8.24
N LEU A 373 -1.08 -4.14 -9.06
CA LEU A 373 -1.20 -2.69 -8.97
C LEU A 373 -1.96 -2.15 -10.18
N VAL A 374 -3.18 -1.66 -9.98
CA VAL A 374 -4.09 -1.19 -11.04
C VAL A 374 -4.33 0.30 -10.85
N GLY A 375 -3.77 1.12 -11.74
CA GLY A 375 -3.89 2.58 -11.69
C GLY A 375 -3.01 3.27 -10.64
N GLY A 376 -2.26 2.56 -9.79
CA GLY A 376 -1.39 3.17 -8.79
C GLY A 376 -0.74 2.15 -7.85
N ASP A 377 0.08 2.64 -6.92
CA ASP A 377 0.64 1.89 -5.79
C ASP A 377 -0.05 2.33 -4.48
N LEU A 378 0.26 1.68 -3.35
CA LEU A 378 -0.37 1.91 -2.05
C LEU A 378 -0.47 3.41 -1.66
N HIS A 379 -1.67 3.88 -1.31
CA HIS A 379 -1.98 5.29 -1.01
C HIS A 379 -1.55 6.31 -2.10
N GLY A 380 -1.26 5.86 -3.32
CA GLY A 380 -0.64 6.67 -4.37
C GLY A 380 0.75 7.22 -4.00
N ALA A 381 1.37 6.72 -2.93
CA ALA A 381 2.50 7.36 -2.26
C ALA A 381 3.87 7.12 -2.93
N ASN A 382 3.94 6.24 -3.93
CA ASN A 382 5.18 5.89 -4.62
C ASN A 382 5.42 6.79 -5.86
N PRO A 383 6.34 7.78 -5.82
CA PRO A 383 6.57 8.69 -6.94
C PRO A 383 7.17 8.02 -8.19
N SER A 384 7.56 6.74 -8.12
CA SER A 384 8.03 5.95 -9.26
C SER A 384 6.90 5.24 -10.02
N ILE A 385 5.68 5.21 -9.45
CA ILE A 385 4.50 4.61 -10.06
C ILE A 385 3.44 5.71 -10.24
N ARG A 386 3.09 5.99 -11.50
CA ARG A 386 2.14 7.06 -11.82
C ARG A 386 0.73 6.62 -11.43
N CYS A 387 0.05 7.48 -10.67
CA CYS A 387 -1.37 7.37 -10.40
C CYS A 387 -2.20 7.71 -11.65
N ALA A 388 -3.23 6.90 -11.94
CA ALA A 388 -4.21 7.17 -12.96
C ALA A 388 -5.24 8.19 -12.46
N THR A 389 -5.79 9.01 -13.35
CA THR A 389 -6.93 9.88 -13.02
C THR A 389 -8.24 9.10 -12.89
N GLN A 390 -8.39 8.03 -13.66
CA GLN A 390 -9.61 7.23 -13.70
C GLN A 390 -9.30 5.74 -13.82
N THR A 391 -9.91 4.92 -12.96
CA THR A 391 -9.75 3.47 -12.99
C THR A 391 -11.12 2.78 -12.98
N LEU A 392 -11.34 1.87 -13.94
CA LEU A 392 -12.55 1.07 -14.10
C LEU A 392 -12.20 -0.41 -13.96
N VAL A 393 -12.91 -1.14 -13.09
CA VAL A 393 -12.82 -2.60 -12.96
C VAL A 393 -14.24 -3.16 -13.11
N GLU A 394 -14.56 -3.70 -14.28
CA GLU A 394 -15.90 -4.23 -14.57
C GLU A 394 -16.26 -5.47 -13.74
N ARG A 395 -17.56 -5.72 -13.63
CA ARG A 395 -18.19 -6.73 -12.77
C ARG A 395 -17.71 -8.18 -12.98
N GLY A 396 -17.20 -8.50 -14.17
CA GLY A 396 -16.69 -9.85 -14.50
C GLY A 396 -15.18 -10.02 -14.29
N VAL A 397 -14.44 -8.94 -14.03
CA VAL A 397 -12.99 -9.01 -13.80
C VAL A 397 -12.70 -9.79 -12.51
N THR A 398 -11.60 -10.54 -12.48
CA THR A 398 -11.10 -11.25 -11.29
C THR A 398 -9.62 -10.97 -11.08
N ILE A 399 -9.22 -10.72 -9.82
CA ILE A 399 -7.81 -10.56 -9.42
C ILE A 399 -7.60 -11.43 -8.17
N ASP A 400 -6.76 -12.46 -8.26
CA ASP A 400 -6.46 -13.34 -7.13
C ASP A 400 -4.96 -13.33 -6.82
N ALA A 401 -4.61 -12.78 -5.66
CA ALA A 401 -3.30 -12.78 -5.04
C ALA A 401 -3.34 -13.55 -3.70
N SER A 402 -4.09 -14.64 -3.62
CA SER A 402 -4.12 -15.50 -2.42
C SER A 402 -2.85 -16.35 -2.28
N ALA A 403 -2.45 -16.61 -1.03
CA ALA A 403 -1.61 -17.75 -0.72
C ALA A 403 -2.44 -19.05 -0.77
N LEU A 404 -1.84 -20.13 -1.27
CA LEU A 404 -2.52 -21.41 -1.46
C LEU A 404 -2.32 -22.35 -0.26
N ALA A 405 -1.09 -22.48 0.25
CA ALA A 405 -0.75 -23.45 1.29
C ALA A 405 -0.25 -22.80 2.59
N GLN A 406 0.95 -22.22 2.61
CA GLN A 406 1.60 -21.71 3.83
C GLN A 406 2.24 -20.35 3.57
N GLY A 407 1.50 -19.27 3.79
CA GLY A 407 1.96 -17.93 3.50
C GLY A 407 0.88 -16.88 3.66
N ASN A 408 1.29 -15.61 3.70
CA ASN A 408 0.36 -14.51 3.81
C ASN A 408 -0.24 -14.17 2.44
N GLY A 409 -1.47 -13.65 2.46
CA GLY A 409 -2.08 -13.08 1.26
C GLY A 409 -1.25 -11.95 0.66
N GLY A 410 -1.35 -11.78 -0.65
CA GLY A 410 -0.60 -10.78 -1.40
C GLY A 410 -1.17 -9.37 -1.27
N GLN A 411 -0.85 -8.53 -2.26
CA GLN A 411 -1.35 -7.16 -2.33
C GLN A 411 -2.15 -6.93 -3.62
N ILE A 412 -3.33 -6.36 -3.50
CA ILE A 412 -4.10 -5.79 -4.62
C ILE A 412 -4.31 -4.31 -4.33
N VAL A 413 -3.99 -3.44 -5.29
CA VAL A 413 -4.32 -2.00 -5.23
C VAL A 413 -5.11 -1.64 -6.48
N VAL A 414 -6.26 -1.00 -6.30
CA VAL A 414 -7.04 -0.36 -7.37
C VAL A 414 -7.17 1.12 -7.02
N TRP A 415 -6.46 1.97 -7.74
CA TRP A 415 -6.25 3.38 -7.40
C TRP A 415 -6.72 4.35 -8.50
N ALA A 416 -7.23 5.51 -8.11
CA ALA A 416 -7.38 6.68 -8.97
C ALA A 416 -7.28 8.01 -8.20
N ASP A 417 -6.63 9.01 -8.80
CA ASP A 417 -6.52 10.36 -8.24
C ASP A 417 -7.83 11.19 -8.35
N ASP A 418 -8.83 10.74 -9.10
CA ASP A 418 -10.16 11.34 -9.16
C ASP A 418 -11.26 10.28 -8.96
N THR A 419 -11.41 9.33 -9.89
CA THR A 419 -12.56 8.39 -9.89
C THR A 419 -12.13 6.92 -10.03
N ALA A 420 -12.53 6.08 -9.07
CA ALA A 420 -12.37 4.62 -9.14
C ALA A 420 -13.72 3.89 -9.11
N LEU A 421 -14.03 3.16 -10.18
CA LEU A 421 -15.28 2.41 -10.37
C LEU A 421 -15.01 0.90 -10.33
N VAL A 422 -15.02 0.33 -9.13
CA VAL A 422 -14.59 -1.05 -8.83
C VAL A 422 -15.81 -2.00 -8.76
N ALA A 423 -16.54 -2.09 -9.88
CA ALA A 423 -17.75 -2.92 -10.00
C ALA A 423 -17.51 -4.44 -9.85
N GLY A 424 -16.24 -4.87 -9.94
CA GLY A 424 -15.76 -6.25 -9.73
C GLY A 424 -15.15 -6.53 -8.35
N SER A 425 -15.32 -5.65 -7.35
CA SER A 425 -14.67 -5.75 -6.01
C SER A 425 -14.75 -7.15 -5.36
N ARG A 426 -15.89 -7.84 -5.46
CA ARG A 426 -16.08 -9.21 -4.94
C ARG A 426 -15.30 -10.33 -5.61
N ASN A 427 -14.51 -10.01 -6.63
CA ASN A 427 -13.58 -10.92 -7.28
C ASN A 427 -12.12 -10.57 -7.01
N LEU A 428 -11.85 -9.59 -6.13
CA LEU A 428 -10.52 -9.28 -5.60
C LEU A 428 -10.26 -10.18 -4.39
N ARG A 429 -9.18 -10.98 -4.44
CA ARG A 429 -8.83 -11.94 -3.37
C ARG A 429 -7.37 -11.86 -2.99
N ALA A 430 -7.09 -11.84 -1.70
CA ALA A 430 -5.74 -11.82 -1.15
C ALA A 430 -5.73 -12.63 0.16
N ARG A 431 -6.12 -13.91 0.10
CA ARG A 431 -6.28 -14.74 1.30
C ARG A 431 -4.97 -15.27 1.86
N GLY A 432 -4.95 -15.48 3.17
CA GLY A 432 -3.93 -16.26 3.87
C GLY A 432 -4.00 -17.75 3.51
N GLY A 433 -2.87 -18.43 3.63
CA GLY A 433 -2.70 -19.82 3.20
C GLY A 433 -3.58 -20.80 3.99
N SER A 434 -4.07 -21.83 3.30
CA SER A 434 -5.01 -22.82 3.87
C SER A 434 -4.49 -23.65 5.05
N LEU A 435 -3.17 -23.65 5.29
CA LEU A 435 -2.51 -24.33 6.41
C LEU A 435 -1.88 -23.36 7.43
N ALA A 436 -1.47 -22.16 6.99
CA ALA A 436 -0.90 -21.10 7.82
C ALA A 436 -0.78 -19.79 7.02
N GLY A 437 -0.84 -18.66 7.74
CA GLY A 437 -0.52 -17.32 7.22
C GLY A 437 -1.70 -16.36 7.29
N ASP A 438 -1.38 -15.07 7.44
CA ASP A 438 -2.36 -14.00 7.60
C ASP A 438 -2.95 -13.55 6.26
N GLY A 439 -4.08 -12.84 6.31
CA GLY A 439 -4.67 -12.25 5.12
C GLY A 439 -3.81 -11.13 4.54
N GLY A 440 -3.99 -10.87 3.25
CA GLY A 440 -3.29 -9.84 2.51
C GLY A 440 -3.92 -8.45 2.65
N LEU A 441 -3.52 -7.56 1.75
CA LEU A 441 -4.05 -6.20 1.64
C LEU A 441 -4.77 -6.02 0.30
N ILE A 442 -6.02 -5.57 0.35
CA ILE A 442 -6.79 -5.14 -0.82
C ILE A 442 -7.17 -3.67 -0.63
N GLU A 443 -6.63 -2.78 -1.46
CA GLU A 443 -6.97 -1.36 -1.48
C GLU A 443 -7.87 -1.05 -2.66
N THR A 444 -8.94 -0.30 -2.41
CA THR A 444 -9.79 0.32 -3.43
C THR A 444 -9.92 1.80 -3.11
N SER A 445 -9.26 2.67 -3.86
CA SER A 445 -9.27 4.12 -3.67
C SER A 445 -9.61 4.84 -4.97
N GLY A 446 -10.49 5.84 -4.85
CA GLY A 446 -10.71 6.89 -5.83
C GLY A 446 -10.96 8.17 -5.05
N LYS A 447 -10.00 9.10 -5.06
CA LYS A 447 -9.97 10.23 -4.11
C LYS A 447 -11.30 10.99 -4.05
N ARG A 448 -11.78 11.53 -5.16
CA ARG A 448 -13.05 12.27 -5.18
C ARG A 448 -14.26 11.34 -5.21
N LEU A 449 -14.22 10.25 -5.98
CA LEU A 449 -15.26 9.23 -5.92
C LEU A 449 -14.70 7.81 -6.03
N LEU A 450 -15.01 7.01 -5.01
CA LEU A 450 -14.91 5.56 -5.02
C LEU A 450 -16.32 4.96 -5.18
N HIS A 451 -16.44 3.90 -5.98
CA HIS A 451 -17.60 3.02 -5.99
C HIS A 451 -17.16 1.57 -5.99
N VAL A 452 -17.71 0.77 -5.08
CA VAL A 452 -17.48 -0.67 -4.93
C VAL A 452 -18.82 -1.40 -5.06
N ALA A 453 -18.80 -2.70 -5.40
CA ALA A 453 -20.02 -3.48 -5.62
C ALA A 453 -19.86 -4.94 -5.13
N GLY A 454 -19.75 -5.10 -3.82
CA GLY A 454 -19.53 -6.36 -3.12
C GLY A 454 -18.29 -6.34 -2.22
N PRO A 455 -18.26 -7.16 -1.15
CA PRO A 455 -17.11 -7.32 -0.25
C PRO A 455 -15.90 -7.92 -0.98
N VAL A 456 -14.69 -7.49 -0.63
CA VAL A 456 -13.44 -8.18 -1.06
C VAL A 456 -13.13 -9.37 -0.14
N ASP A 457 -12.22 -10.26 -0.54
CA ASP A 457 -11.84 -11.46 0.23
C ASP A 457 -10.34 -11.48 0.58
N ALA A 458 -9.99 -10.93 1.75
CA ALA A 458 -8.66 -11.04 2.36
C ALA A 458 -8.69 -11.96 3.60
N SER A 459 -9.54 -12.98 3.59
CA SER A 459 -9.73 -13.91 4.72
C SER A 459 -8.51 -14.80 4.99
N ALA A 460 -8.39 -15.30 6.22
CA ALA A 460 -7.25 -16.12 6.65
C ALA A 460 -7.71 -17.33 7.49
N PRO A 461 -7.90 -18.52 6.89
CA PRO A 461 -8.42 -19.70 7.61
C PRO A 461 -7.50 -20.22 8.73
N ALA A 462 -6.23 -19.82 8.75
CA ALA A 462 -5.19 -20.27 9.67
C ALA A 462 -4.23 -19.14 10.11
N GLY A 463 -4.73 -17.90 10.18
CA GLY A 463 -3.97 -16.71 10.55
C GLY A 463 -4.87 -15.55 10.97
N HIS A 464 -4.35 -14.33 11.00
CA HIS A 464 -5.15 -13.13 11.27
C HIS A 464 -5.86 -12.63 10.00
N ALA A 465 -7.04 -12.04 10.17
CA ALA A 465 -7.79 -11.39 9.10
C ALA A 465 -6.93 -10.36 8.36
N GLY A 466 -6.95 -10.40 7.03
CA GLY A 466 -6.34 -9.36 6.18
C GLY A 466 -7.18 -8.09 6.16
N THR A 467 -6.76 -7.12 5.36
CA THR A 467 -7.34 -5.77 5.34
C THR A 467 -7.95 -5.42 4.00
N TRP A 468 -9.20 -4.97 4.02
CA TRP A 468 -9.77 -4.12 2.97
C TRP A 468 -9.58 -2.65 3.35
N LEU A 469 -8.83 -1.91 2.54
CA LEU A 469 -8.68 -0.47 2.65
C LEU A 469 -9.57 0.24 1.61
N LEU A 470 -10.37 1.19 2.07
CA LEU A 470 -11.08 2.17 1.25
C LEU A 470 -10.53 3.55 1.59
N ASP A 471 -10.04 4.32 0.61
CA ASP A 471 -9.35 5.61 0.85
C ASP A 471 -9.80 6.75 -0.11
N PRO A 472 -11.07 7.23 -0.02
CA PRO A 472 -11.60 8.39 -0.77
C PRO A 472 -11.54 9.72 0.06
N HIS A 473 -12.37 10.72 -0.30
CA HIS A 473 -12.69 11.90 0.51
C HIS A 473 -13.89 11.62 1.44
N ASN A 474 -14.93 12.46 1.51
CA ASN A 474 -16.07 12.23 2.40
C ASN A 474 -16.75 10.87 2.15
N VAL A 475 -17.02 10.11 3.22
CA VAL A 475 -17.73 8.83 3.17
C VAL A 475 -19.05 8.90 3.93
N THR A 476 -20.11 8.35 3.32
CA THR A 476 -21.35 7.99 4.02
C THR A 476 -21.61 6.51 3.86
N ILE A 477 -21.70 5.78 4.97
CA ILE A 477 -22.08 4.36 5.00
C ILE A 477 -23.62 4.30 5.00
N VAL A 478 -24.19 3.66 3.98
CA VAL A 478 -25.64 3.70 3.69
C VAL A 478 -26.24 2.31 3.50
N SER A 479 -27.54 2.19 3.75
CA SER A 479 -28.32 0.96 3.53
C SER A 479 -28.73 0.79 2.05
N THR A 480 -28.88 1.90 1.33
CA THR A 480 -29.10 1.94 -0.13
C THR A 480 -28.38 3.15 -0.73
N SER A 481 -27.53 2.94 -1.74
CA SER A 481 -26.83 4.00 -2.47
C SER A 481 -27.72 4.68 -3.52
N ALA A 482 -27.60 6.00 -3.67
CA ALA A 482 -28.23 6.78 -4.73
C ALA A 482 -27.44 6.78 -6.06
N SER A 483 -26.15 6.40 -6.04
CA SER A 483 -25.27 6.40 -7.23
C SER A 483 -25.68 5.40 -8.35
N PRO A 484 -25.27 5.62 -9.62
CA PRO A 484 -26.15 5.36 -10.76
C PRO A 484 -26.24 3.91 -11.26
N ALA A 485 -27.47 3.51 -11.62
CA ALA A 485 -27.85 2.16 -12.06
C ALA A 485 -27.36 1.72 -13.47
N THR A 486 -26.35 2.38 -14.06
CA THR A 486 -25.78 1.95 -15.36
C THR A 486 -24.28 2.22 -15.47
N PHE A 487 -23.49 1.14 -15.49
CA PHE A 487 -22.06 1.17 -15.78
C PHE A 487 -21.85 1.39 -17.28
N THR A 488 -21.01 2.35 -17.68
CA THR A 488 -20.61 2.57 -19.08
C THR A 488 -19.13 2.94 -19.17
N PRO A 489 -18.46 2.66 -20.31
CA PRO A 489 -17.09 3.15 -20.58
C PRO A 489 -16.97 4.68 -20.75
N THR A 490 -18.02 5.45 -20.45
CA THR A 490 -17.99 6.92 -20.40
C THR A 490 -18.62 7.40 -19.09
N PHE A 491 -18.20 6.82 -17.97
CA PHE A 491 -18.56 7.30 -16.65
C PHE A 491 -17.85 8.62 -16.33
N THR A 492 -18.65 9.61 -15.92
CA THR A 492 -18.18 10.85 -15.29
C THR A 492 -18.83 10.91 -13.92
N ALA A 493 -18.03 10.95 -12.86
CA ALA A 493 -18.52 11.06 -11.49
C ALA A 493 -19.10 12.46 -11.23
N THR A 494 -20.44 12.57 -11.22
CA THR A 494 -21.21 13.80 -10.90
C THR A 494 -21.72 13.83 -9.46
N ALA A 495 -21.06 13.10 -8.57
CA ALA A 495 -21.32 13.07 -7.13
C ALA A 495 -19.97 13.11 -6.42
N ASN A 496 -19.91 13.81 -5.29
CA ASN A 496 -18.65 14.19 -4.64
C ASN A 496 -18.44 13.55 -3.26
N ASN A 497 -19.49 12.99 -2.64
CA ASN A 497 -19.35 12.12 -1.48
C ASN A 497 -19.36 10.67 -1.95
N THR A 498 -18.52 9.83 -1.34
CA THR A 498 -18.51 8.38 -1.56
C THR A 498 -19.59 7.71 -0.70
N GLU A 499 -20.52 7.01 -1.34
CA GLU A 499 -21.48 6.13 -0.67
C GLU A 499 -20.94 4.69 -0.62
N ILE A 500 -20.80 4.12 0.58
CA ILE A 500 -20.45 2.69 0.74
C ILE A 500 -21.66 1.94 1.28
N LEU A 501 -22.02 0.83 0.63
CA LEU A 501 -23.11 -0.04 1.10
C LEU A 501 -22.68 -0.79 2.38
N VAL A 502 -23.46 -0.64 3.45
CA VAL A 502 -23.19 -1.33 4.73
C VAL A 502 -23.16 -2.86 4.57
N ALA A 503 -23.94 -3.40 3.63
CA ALA A 503 -23.94 -4.83 3.32
C ALA A 503 -22.59 -5.35 2.80
N ASP A 504 -21.81 -4.52 2.10
CA ASP A 504 -20.47 -4.90 1.63
C ASP A 504 -19.45 -4.87 2.78
N ILE A 505 -19.57 -3.91 3.71
CA ILE A 505 -18.75 -3.84 4.93
C ILE A 505 -19.02 -5.05 5.83
N VAL A 506 -20.29 -5.31 6.13
CA VAL A 506 -20.73 -6.45 6.96
C VAL A 506 -20.23 -7.75 6.34
N ALA A 507 -20.50 -8.00 5.05
CA ALA A 507 -20.11 -9.26 4.42
C ALA A 507 -18.58 -9.48 4.34
N ALA A 508 -17.77 -8.42 4.32
CA ALA A 508 -16.31 -8.53 4.44
C ALA A 508 -15.88 -8.92 5.87
N LEU A 509 -16.45 -8.25 6.89
CA LEU A 509 -16.21 -8.56 8.31
C LEU A 509 -16.65 -10.00 8.66
N GLU A 510 -17.85 -10.41 8.27
CA GLU A 510 -18.37 -11.76 8.52
C GLU A 510 -17.49 -12.85 7.87
N ALA A 511 -16.93 -12.55 6.68
CA ALA A 511 -16.00 -13.43 5.96
C ALA A 511 -14.57 -13.47 6.54
N GLY A 512 -14.26 -12.68 7.58
CA GLY A 512 -12.93 -12.66 8.20
C GLY A 512 -11.94 -11.72 7.52
N THR A 513 -12.41 -10.61 6.93
CA THR A 513 -11.60 -9.49 6.45
C THR A 513 -11.83 -8.27 7.34
N SER A 514 -10.78 -7.68 7.90
CA SER A 514 -10.88 -6.41 8.61
C SER A 514 -11.10 -5.26 7.62
N VAL A 515 -11.91 -4.28 7.99
CA VAL A 515 -12.28 -3.15 7.12
C VAL A 515 -11.71 -1.86 7.68
N VAL A 516 -10.93 -1.16 6.86
CA VAL A 516 -10.38 0.18 7.13
C VAL A 516 -10.98 1.14 6.12
N ILE A 517 -11.78 2.10 6.61
CA ILE A 517 -12.15 3.29 5.84
C ILE A 517 -11.24 4.42 6.31
N SER A 518 -10.46 4.94 5.38
CA SER A 518 -9.58 6.10 5.52
C SER A 518 -10.17 7.24 4.68
N THR A 519 -9.92 8.50 5.04
CA THR A 519 -10.28 9.63 4.19
C THR A 519 -9.15 10.64 4.06
N GLY A 520 -9.08 11.29 2.90
CA GLY A 520 -8.28 12.50 2.68
C GLY A 520 -9.14 13.76 2.56
N VAL A 521 -8.50 14.92 2.50
CA VAL A 521 -9.15 16.22 2.25
C VAL A 521 -8.94 16.69 0.80
N ASP A 522 -9.90 17.43 0.22
CA ASP A 522 -9.63 18.30 -0.94
C ASP A 522 -9.58 19.78 -0.46
N PRO A 523 -8.44 20.49 -0.60
CA PRO A 523 -8.36 21.92 -0.27
C PRO A 523 -9.15 22.82 -1.23
N ASN A 524 -9.73 22.29 -2.31
CA ASN A 524 -10.58 23.02 -3.25
C ASN A 524 -12.07 22.81 -2.89
N PRO A 525 -12.84 23.87 -2.57
CA PRO A 525 -14.27 23.73 -2.36
C PRO A 525 -14.99 23.45 -3.68
N ASP A 526 -15.62 22.27 -3.78
CA ASP A 526 -16.49 21.91 -4.90
C ASP A 526 -17.84 22.65 -4.81
N PRO A 527 -18.47 23.04 -5.93
CA PRO A 527 -19.81 23.66 -5.93
C PRO A 527 -20.90 22.93 -5.13
N ASP A 528 -20.81 21.60 -4.97
CA ASP A 528 -21.81 20.82 -4.22
C ASP A 528 -21.42 20.55 -2.75
N GLY A 529 -20.23 20.96 -2.28
CA GLY A 529 -19.84 20.87 -0.86
C GLY A 529 -18.33 20.77 -0.61
N THR A 530 -17.92 20.96 0.65
CA THR A 530 -16.53 20.78 1.08
C THR A 530 -16.19 19.30 1.29
N GLN A 531 -15.01 18.89 0.82
CA GLN A 531 -14.47 17.55 1.04
C GLN A 531 -13.49 17.56 2.22
N ASP A 532 -14.04 17.85 3.41
CA ASP A 532 -13.28 17.93 4.66
C ASP A 532 -12.81 16.54 5.16
N GLY A 533 -13.20 15.45 4.49
CA GLY A 533 -12.79 14.08 4.84
C GLY A 533 -13.54 13.53 6.05
N ASN A 534 -14.85 13.75 6.13
CA ASN A 534 -15.69 13.18 7.17
C ASN A 534 -16.08 11.71 6.87
N ILE A 535 -16.27 10.89 7.90
CA ILE A 535 -16.90 9.57 7.82
C ILE A 535 -18.21 9.57 8.62
N THR A 536 -19.33 9.32 7.95
CA THR A 536 -20.66 9.25 8.57
C THR A 536 -21.24 7.83 8.45
N VAL A 537 -21.78 7.28 9.54
CA VAL A 537 -22.45 5.99 9.61
C VAL A 537 -23.96 6.20 9.72
N ASP A 538 -24.65 6.20 8.57
CA ASP A 538 -26.10 6.39 8.43
C ASP A 538 -26.84 5.06 8.12
N ALA A 539 -26.20 3.93 8.40
CA ALA A 539 -26.81 2.60 8.35
C ALA A 539 -26.12 1.64 9.33
N ALA A 540 -26.92 0.79 9.99
CA ALA A 540 -26.45 -0.07 11.06
C ALA A 540 -25.47 -1.15 10.56
N ILE A 541 -24.28 -1.19 11.15
CA ILE A 541 -23.22 -2.17 10.89
C ILE A 541 -23.38 -3.32 11.89
N GLU A 542 -24.28 -4.26 11.58
CA GLU A 542 -24.57 -5.43 12.43
C GLU A 542 -23.92 -6.69 11.85
N VAL A 543 -23.06 -7.37 12.62
CA VAL A 543 -22.46 -8.67 12.25
C VAL A 543 -23.06 -9.83 13.04
N THR A 544 -23.40 -10.90 12.32
CA THR A 544 -24.16 -12.07 12.79
C THR A 544 -23.38 -13.40 12.68
N ALA A 545 -22.26 -13.38 11.96
CA ALA A 545 -21.17 -14.35 12.03
C ALA A 545 -19.82 -13.61 11.96
N LEU A 546 -18.73 -14.22 12.42
CA LEU A 546 -17.37 -13.72 12.21
C LEU A 546 -16.41 -14.90 12.02
N ALA A 547 -15.63 -14.90 10.93
CA ALA A 547 -14.56 -15.86 10.69
C ALA A 547 -13.26 -15.43 11.41
N GLY A 548 -13.25 -15.53 12.73
CA GLY A 548 -12.14 -15.09 13.60
C GLY A 548 -12.29 -13.64 14.06
N ASN A 549 -11.25 -13.10 14.70
CA ASN A 549 -11.26 -11.73 15.19
C ASN A 549 -10.98 -10.75 14.04
N VAL A 550 -11.90 -9.80 13.81
CA VAL A 550 -11.75 -8.72 12.83
C VAL A 550 -11.81 -7.35 13.50
N THR A 551 -11.40 -6.32 12.77
CA THR A 551 -11.49 -4.92 13.18
C THR A 551 -12.24 -4.10 12.14
N LEU A 552 -13.16 -3.25 12.59
CA LEU A 552 -13.68 -2.12 11.84
C LEU A 552 -12.92 -0.86 12.28
N THR A 553 -12.21 -0.22 11.35
CA THR A 553 -11.46 1.02 11.58
C THR A 553 -12.01 2.13 10.69
N LEU A 554 -12.43 3.24 11.30
CA LEU A 554 -12.79 4.47 10.61
C LEU A 554 -11.75 5.54 10.97
N ASN A 555 -10.95 5.97 9.98
CA ASN A 555 -9.91 7.00 10.09
C ASN A 555 -10.33 8.22 9.26
N ALA A 556 -10.99 9.19 9.88
CA ALA A 556 -11.41 10.42 9.21
C ALA A 556 -10.32 11.50 9.30
N ALA A 557 -10.04 12.18 8.19
CA ALA A 557 -9.25 13.41 8.20
C ALA A 557 -9.92 14.51 9.03
N ASN A 558 -11.25 14.62 8.97
CA ASN A 558 -12.06 15.44 9.90
C ASN A 558 -12.91 14.54 10.81
N HIS A 559 -14.25 14.60 10.76
CA HIS A 559 -15.12 13.99 11.76
C HIS A 559 -15.41 12.50 11.53
N VAL A 560 -15.56 11.74 12.62
CA VAL A 560 -16.27 10.45 12.62
C VAL A 560 -17.62 10.63 13.31
N ILE A 561 -18.71 10.35 12.59
CA ILE A 561 -20.09 10.55 13.04
C ILE A 561 -20.84 9.22 12.93
N VAL A 562 -21.27 8.65 14.06
CA VAL A 562 -21.99 7.36 14.13
C VAL A 562 -23.44 7.62 14.49
N ASN A 563 -24.31 7.73 13.49
CA ASN A 563 -25.74 7.99 13.65
C ASN A 563 -26.56 6.70 13.81
N GLU A 564 -26.05 5.57 13.30
CA GLU A 564 -26.67 4.24 13.36
C GLU A 564 -25.77 3.20 14.08
N ARG A 565 -26.39 2.11 14.53
CA ARG A 565 -25.76 1.09 15.41
C ARG A 565 -24.50 0.47 14.79
N ILE A 566 -23.48 0.17 15.60
CA ILE A 566 -22.36 -0.72 15.22
C ILE A 566 -22.30 -1.89 16.21
N ALA A 567 -22.62 -3.12 15.80
CA ALA A 567 -22.76 -4.21 16.75
C ALA A 567 -22.32 -5.59 16.23
N ALA A 568 -21.67 -6.36 17.10
CA ALA A 568 -21.56 -7.81 16.98
C ALA A 568 -22.64 -8.52 17.80
N SER A 569 -23.13 -9.64 17.27
CA SER A 569 -24.06 -10.53 17.97
C SER A 569 -23.38 -11.33 19.10
N ASP A 570 -24.16 -11.76 20.09
CA ASP A 570 -23.70 -12.52 21.27
C ASP A 570 -22.72 -13.65 20.90
N GLY A 571 -21.53 -13.62 21.50
CA GLY A 571 -20.44 -14.58 21.28
C GLY A 571 -19.49 -14.28 20.11
N LEU A 572 -19.66 -13.18 19.38
CA LEU A 572 -18.78 -12.73 18.30
C LEU A 572 -17.91 -11.54 18.74
N VAL A 573 -16.61 -11.54 18.40
CA VAL A 573 -15.63 -10.53 18.84
C VAL A 573 -15.30 -9.57 17.70
N LEU A 574 -15.86 -8.35 17.74
CA LEU A 574 -15.58 -7.28 16.77
C LEU A 574 -14.82 -6.14 17.45
N ASN A 575 -13.62 -5.80 16.98
CA ASN A 575 -12.93 -4.60 17.44
C ASN A 575 -13.42 -3.38 16.65
N VAL A 576 -13.62 -2.24 17.32
CA VAL A 576 -14.06 -0.99 16.69
C VAL A 576 -13.08 0.13 17.03
N VAL A 577 -12.56 0.80 16.00
CA VAL A 577 -11.59 1.89 16.09
C VAL A 577 -12.12 3.12 15.36
N LEU A 578 -12.33 4.23 16.07
CA LEU A 578 -12.88 5.49 15.54
C LEU A 578 -11.87 6.63 15.72
N ASN A 579 -11.08 6.93 14.68
CA ASN A 579 -10.11 8.01 14.69
C ASN A 579 -10.60 9.18 13.84
N ALA A 580 -10.58 10.38 14.42
CA ALA A 580 -10.86 11.65 13.75
C ALA A 580 -9.59 12.53 13.82
N ASN A 581 -9.46 13.52 12.93
CA ASN A 581 -8.21 14.30 12.78
C ASN A 581 -7.00 13.41 12.42
N THR A 582 -7.18 12.44 11.51
CA THR A 582 -6.12 11.53 11.04
C THR A 582 -6.02 11.50 9.53
N LEU A 583 -4.86 11.87 8.97
CA LEU A 583 -4.60 11.70 7.54
C LEU A 583 -4.30 10.23 7.19
N ALA A 584 -4.48 9.87 5.91
CA ALA A 584 -4.12 8.56 5.37
C ALA A 584 -2.67 8.18 5.76
N GLY A 585 -2.50 6.98 6.31
CA GLY A 585 -1.27 6.54 6.97
C GLY A 585 -1.27 6.65 8.51
N GLY A 586 -2.28 7.28 9.12
CA GLY A 586 -2.54 7.21 10.56
C GLY A 586 -1.79 8.24 11.42
N THR A 587 -1.42 9.40 10.85
CA THR A 587 -0.82 10.53 11.59
C THR A 587 -1.83 11.65 11.79
N ASN A 588 -1.94 12.16 13.02
CA ASN A 588 -2.67 13.40 13.31
C ASN A 588 -1.90 14.61 12.74
N ASP A 589 -2.32 15.12 11.59
CA ASP A 589 -1.61 16.21 10.89
C ASP A 589 -2.50 17.09 9.99
N ASP A 590 -3.83 17.15 10.23
CA ASP A 590 -4.67 18.19 9.58
C ASP A 590 -4.33 19.62 10.09
N ASN A 591 -3.60 19.70 11.22
CA ASN A 591 -3.20 20.93 11.91
C ASN A 591 -4.37 21.79 12.45
N ASP A 592 -5.62 21.53 12.08
CA ASP A 592 -6.80 22.11 12.72
C ASP A 592 -7.06 21.47 14.09
N ALA A 593 -6.67 22.15 15.16
CA ALA A 593 -6.92 21.74 16.54
C ALA A 593 -8.35 22.04 17.05
N ALA A 594 -9.25 22.52 16.19
CA ALA A 594 -10.64 22.84 16.51
C ALA A 594 -11.67 21.90 15.83
N GLN A 595 -11.27 21.11 14.84
CA GLN A 595 -12.10 20.13 14.12
C GLN A 595 -11.59 18.70 14.29
N GLY A 596 -12.30 17.70 13.75
CA GLY A 596 -11.95 16.29 13.93
C GLY A 596 -12.41 15.71 15.27
N ASN A 597 -13.70 15.88 15.59
CA ASN A 597 -14.38 15.24 16.71
C ASN A 597 -14.92 13.86 16.35
N VAL A 598 -14.99 12.95 17.33
CA VAL A 598 -15.73 11.68 17.25
C VAL A 598 -17.09 11.84 17.95
N GLN A 599 -18.17 11.55 17.23
CA GLN A 599 -19.55 11.68 17.71
C GLN A 599 -20.29 10.34 17.55
N VAL A 600 -20.83 9.80 18.65
CA VAL A 600 -21.53 8.51 18.68
C VAL A 600 -22.96 8.70 19.17
N GLY A 601 -23.91 8.84 18.24
CA GLY A 601 -25.34 9.01 18.53
C GLY A 601 -26.10 7.71 18.76
N ALA A 602 -25.58 6.58 18.26
CA ALA A 602 -26.17 5.25 18.39
C ALA A 602 -25.32 4.28 19.22
N GLU A 603 -25.89 3.12 19.53
CA GLU A 603 -25.23 2.09 20.35
C GLU A 603 -24.06 1.40 19.60
N ILE A 604 -22.96 1.17 20.32
CA ILE A 604 -21.82 0.37 19.87
C ILE A 604 -21.68 -0.88 20.75
N VAL A 605 -21.64 -2.07 20.14
CA VAL A 605 -21.43 -3.35 20.84
C VAL A 605 -20.28 -4.15 20.21
N THR A 606 -19.19 -4.32 20.95
CA THR A 606 -18.01 -5.06 20.49
C THR A 606 -17.91 -6.49 21.03
N ASN A 607 -18.72 -6.84 22.05
CA ASN A 607 -18.92 -8.20 22.59
C ASN A 607 -17.59 -8.98 22.75
N GLY A 608 -16.75 -8.55 23.69
CA GLY A 608 -15.39 -9.04 23.93
C GLY A 608 -14.30 -8.29 23.15
N GLY A 609 -14.64 -7.63 22.05
CA GLY A 609 -13.71 -6.80 21.26
C GLY A 609 -13.42 -5.45 21.91
N SER A 610 -12.30 -4.82 21.58
CA SER A 610 -11.96 -3.49 22.11
C SER A 610 -12.69 -2.36 21.38
N PHE A 611 -13.11 -1.35 22.14
CA PHE A 611 -13.49 -0.03 21.59
C PHE A 611 -12.34 0.96 21.76
N MET A 612 -11.92 1.60 20.67
CA MET A 612 -10.90 2.65 20.69
C MET A 612 -11.40 3.87 19.93
N ALA A 613 -11.19 5.07 20.48
CA ALA A 613 -11.49 6.31 19.78
C ALA A 613 -10.43 7.38 20.03
N SER A 614 -10.15 8.21 19.01
CA SER A 614 -9.21 9.33 19.11
C SER A 614 -9.59 10.52 18.22
N GLY A 615 -9.04 11.70 18.53
CA GLY A 615 -9.27 12.95 17.77
C GLY A 615 -9.22 14.18 18.66
N VAL A 616 -9.94 15.24 18.29
CA VAL A 616 -10.03 16.47 19.10
C VAL A 616 -11.01 16.32 20.26
N SER A 617 -12.31 16.22 20.05
CA SER A 617 -13.28 15.97 21.13
C SER A 617 -14.10 14.69 20.93
N PHE A 618 -14.57 14.11 22.03
CA PHE A 618 -15.44 12.93 22.05
C PHE A 618 -16.81 13.26 22.65
N SER A 619 -17.87 12.75 22.04
CA SER A 619 -19.20 12.69 22.66
C SER A 619 -19.98 11.48 22.17
N ASN A 620 -20.32 10.55 23.06
CA ASN A 620 -21.34 9.54 22.78
C ASN A 620 -22.73 10.08 23.18
N ALA A 621 -23.33 10.87 22.29
CA ALA A 621 -24.57 11.62 22.49
C ALA A 621 -25.79 10.69 22.72
N SER A 622 -25.92 10.17 23.94
CA SER A 622 -26.83 9.10 24.39
C SER A 622 -26.61 7.69 23.81
N GLY A 623 -25.76 7.51 22.79
CA GLY A 623 -25.37 6.19 22.28
C GLY A 623 -24.53 5.39 23.28
N PRO A 624 -25.03 4.27 23.84
CA PRO A 624 -24.27 3.49 24.82
C PRO A 624 -23.17 2.64 24.16
N ILE A 625 -22.12 2.31 24.92
CA ILE A 625 -20.95 1.56 24.44
C ILE A 625 -20.74 0.33 25.32
N THR A 626 -20.97 -0.86 24.75
CA THR A 626 -20.92 -2.14 25.46
C THR A 626 -19.82 -3.03 24.89
N THR A 627 -18.82 -3.40 25.71
CA THR A 627 -17.67 -4.19 25.23
C THR A 627 -17.54 -5.59 25.82
N ASP A 628 -18.40 -5.96 26.79
CA ASP A 628 -18.49 -7.27 27.45
C ASP A 628 -17.17 -8.08 27.53
N GLY A 629 -16.21 -7.52 28.26
CA GLY A 629 -14.85 -8.05 28.47
C GLY A 629 -13.74 -7.26 27.77
N GLY A 630 -14.05 -6.59 26.65
CA GLY A 630 -13.10 -5.77 25.90
C GLY A 630 -12.78 -4.42 26.56
N ALA A 631 -11.59 -3.86 26.33
CA ALA A 631 -11.23 -2.54 26.87
C ALA A 631 -11.90 -1.40 26.06
N ALA A 632 -12.12 -0.25 26.71
CA ALA A 632 -12.53 0.99 26.07
C ALA A 632 -11.49 2.09 26.30
N THR A 633 -10.95 2.68 25.22
CA THR A 633 -9.88 3.69 25.28
C THR A 633 -10.25 4.95 24.48
N LEU A 634 -10.24 6.11 25.13
CA LEU A 634 -10.58 7.42 24.57
C LEU A 634 -9.38 8.37 24.62
N THR A 635 -8.66 8.52 23.52
CA THR A 635 -7.41 9.32 23.46
C THR A 635 -7.62 10.61 22.68
N PHE A 636 -7.98 11.69 23.39
CA PHE A 636 -8.36 12.96 22.77
C PHE A 636 -7.42 14.11 23.14
N THR A 637 -7.35 15.15 22.30
CA THR A 637 -6.58 16.38 22.58
C THR A 637 -7.43 17.49 23.20
N GLY A 638 -8.76 17.39 23.09
CA GLY A 638 -9.80 18.26 23.61
C GLY A 638 -10.73 17.54 24.59
N ALA A 639 -12.02 17.89 24.59
CA ALA A 639 -12.95 17.47 25.64
C ALA A 639 -13.52 16.06 25.41
N VAL A 640 -13.62 15.26 26.47
CA VAL A 640 -14.28 13.95 26.47
C VAL A 640 -15.58 14.01 27.27
N THR A 641 -16.70 13.85 26.58
CA THR A 641 -18.04 13.79 27.19
C THR A 641 -18.60 12.38 27.06
N VAL A 642 -18.90 11.73 28.18
CA VAL A 642 -19.67 10.49 28.24
C VAL A 642 -21.14 10.85 28.47
N ALA A 643 -21.93 10.78 27.40
CA ALA A 643 -23.34 11.18 27.39
C ALA A 643 -24.33 10.02 27.17
N GLY A 644 -23.81 8.80 27.03
CA GLY A 644 -24.53 7.53 27.10
C GLY A 644 -23.69 6.52 27.90
N ALA A 645 -24.33 5.52 28.49
CA ALA A 645 -23.65 4.58 29.41
C ALA A 645 -22.53 3.77 28.73
N VAL A 646 -21.51 3.41 29.50
CA VAL A 646 -20.37 2.60 29.03
C VAL A 646 -20.25 1.35 29.92
N THR A 647 -20.31 0.15 29.33
CA THR A 647 -20.39 -1.12 30.08
C THR A 647 -19.38 -2.14 29.56
N LEU A 648 -18.37 -2.47 30.35
CA LEU A 648 -17.19 -3.20 29.88
C LEU A 648 -17.05 -4.65 30.34
N GLY A 649 -17.93 -5.19 31.20
CA GLY A 649 -17.97 -6.63 31.54
C GLY A 649 -16.67 -7.24 32.12
N GLY A 650 -15.76 -6.43 32.67
CA GLY A 650 -14.43 -6.81 33.13
C GLY A 650 -13.28 -6.09 32.40
N GLY A 651 -13.56 -5.48 31.25
CA GLY A 651 -12.62 -4.65 30.50
C GLY A 651 -12.26 -3.34 31.21
N SER A 652 -11.10 -2.78 30.91
CA SER A 652 -10.65 -1.52 31.52
C SER A 652 -11.07 -0.29 30.70
N PHE A 653 -11.42 0.80 31.40
CA PHE A 653 -11.71 2.10 30.81
C PHE A 653 -10.49 3.03 30.92
N SER A 654 -10.11 3.68 29.82
CA SER A 654 -9.04 4.68 29.81
C SER A 654 -9.48 5.93 29.04
N SER A 655 -9.19 7.12 29.57
CA SER A 655 -9.48 8.39 28.89
C SER A 655 -8.44 9.47 29.16
N SER A 656 -8.08 10.23 28.12
CA SER A 656 -7.29 11.46 28.22
C SER A 656 -7.84 12.59 27.35
N GLY A 657 -7.58 13.84 27.74
CA GLY A 657 -8.09 15.05 27.08
C GLY A 657 -7.84 16.34 27.87
N THR A 658 -8.58 17.39 27.51
CA THR A 658 -8.65 18.65 28.30
C THR A 658 -9.63 18.52 29.44
N THR A 659 -10.89 18.14 29.21
CA THR A 659 -11.85 17.92 30.29
C THR A 659 -12.55 16.59 30.15
N PHE A 660 -12.85 15.97 31.28
CA PHE A 660 -13.71 14.79 31.34
C PHE A 660 -15.06 15.16 31.97
N ASN A 661 -16.14 14.66 31.40
CA ASN A 661 -17.47 14.79 32.00
C ASN A 661 -18.37 13.60 31.65
N ASN A 662 -19.10 13.03 32.61
CA ASN A 662 -20.06 11.94 32.35
C ASN A 662 -21.54 12.26 32.66
N THR A 663 -21.97 13.52 32.53
CA THR A 663 -23.36 14.00 32.82
C THR A 663 -24.51 13.22 32.17
N GLY A 664 -24.28 12.37 31.16
CA GLY A 664 -25.34 11.57 30.54
C GLY A 664 -25.19 10.05 30.67
N GLY A 665 -24.14 9.53 31.33
CA GLY A 665 -23.93 8.09 31.36
C GLY A 665 -22.94 7.58 32.40
N ALA A 666 -23.42 6.65 33.22
CA ALA A 666 -22.61 5.84 34.12
C ALA A 666 -21.59 4.98 33.35
N ILE A 667 -20.48 4.66 34.01
CA ILE A 667 -19.43 3.79 33.47
C ILE A 667 -19.27 2.60 34.40
N ASP A 668 -19.60 1.41 33.92
CA ASP A 668 -19.40 0.14 34.63
C ASP A 668 -18.28 -0.67 33.96
N THR A 669 -17.15 -0.86 34.65
CA THR A 669 -16.05 -1.69 34.14
C THR A 669 -16.24 -3.17 34.44
N GLY A 670 -17.27 -3.58 35.18
CA GLY A 670 -17.56 -4.97 35.54
C GLY A 670 -16.49 -5.68 36.40
N GLY A 671 -15.48 -4.96 36.88
CA GLY A 671 -14.28 -5.51 37.53
C GLY A 671 -12.96 -4.97 37.00
N GLY A 672 -12.96 -4.34 35.82
CA GLY A 672 -11.77 -3.74 35.21
C GLY A 672 -11.32 -2.44 35.88
N ASN A 673 -10.15 -1.93 35.49
CA ASN A 673 -9.62 -0.67 36.03
C ASN A 673 -10.18 0.54 35.27
N LEU A 674 -10.19 1.72 35.91
CA LEU A 674 -10.57 2.99 35.29
C LEU A 674 -9.45 4.02 35.44
N THR A 675 -8.99 4.60 34.34
CA THR A 675 -7.93 5.63 34.33
C THR A 675 -8.39 6.87 33.58
N LEU A 676 -8.49 8.01 34.26
CA LEU A 676 -8.79 9.32 33.66
C LEU A 676 -7.58 10.24 33.86
N THR A 677 -6.92 10.65 32.76
CA THR A 677 -5.76 11.55 32.78
C THR A 677 -6.01 12.79 31.93
N HIS A 678 -6.51 13.86 32.54
CA HIS A 678 -6.95 15.07 31.87
C HIS A 678 -6.12 16.28 32.29
N THR A 679 -6.03 17.29 31.43
CA THR A 679 -5.24 18.53 31.69
C THR A 679 -6.06 19.65 32.34
N GLY A 680 -7.37 19.50 32.36
CA GLY A 680 -8.41 20.32 32.99
C GLY A 680 -9.28 19.49 33.94
N THR A 681 -10.41 20.05 34.36
CA THR A 681 -11.32 19.43 35.34
C THR A 681 -11.92 18.10 34.87
N ILE A 682 -11.99 17.15 35.81
CA ILE A 682 -12.75 15.91 35.71
C ILE A 682 -14.05 16.10 36.50
N THR A 683 -15.18 16.14 35.80
CA THR A 683 -16.52 16.17 36.41
C THR A 683 -17.12 14.76 36.42
N LEU A 684 -17.56 14.31 37.59
CA LEU A 684 -18.33 13.08 37.77
C LEU A 684 -19.78 13.46 38.09
N ALA A 685 -20.68 13.23 37.15
CA ALA A 685 -22.10 13.59 37.24
C ALA A 685 -23.05 12.39 37.08
N ASP A 686 -22.53 11.23 36.66
CA ASP A 686 -23.17 9.91 36.80
C ASP A 686 -22.18 8.90 37.44
N ASP A 687 -22.66 7.72 37.86
CA ASP A 687 -21.87 6.75 38.64
C ASP A 687 -20.66 6.17 37.86
N LEU A 688 -19.56 5.93 38.58
CA LEU A 688 -18.41 5.15 38.10
C LEU A 688 -18.30 3.86 38.93
N THR A 689 -18.69 2.72 38.35
CA THR A 689 -18.67 1.42 39.02
C THR A 689 -17.54 0.54 38.47
N LEU A 690 -16.67 0.07 39.36
CA LEU A 690 -15.55 -0.81 39.01
C LEU A 690 -15.65 -2.21 39.64
N GLY A 691 -16.67 -2.47 40.46
CA GLY A 691 -16.76 -3.67 41.27
C GLY A 691 -15.59 -3.79 42.26
N GLY A 692 -14.56 -4.56 41.86
CA GLY A 692 -13.30 -4.72 42.59
C GLY A 692 -12.06 -4.06 41.94
N GLY A 693 -12.21 -3.45 40.76
CA GLY A 693 -11.12 -2.78 40.04
C GLY A 693 -10.63 -1.49 40.70
N THR A 694 -9.49 -0.96 40.24
CA THR A 694 -8.87 0.26 40.78
C THR A 694 -9.16 1.49 39.92
N ALA A 695 -9.53 2.60 40.56
CA ALA A 695 -9.74 3.88 39.89
C ALA A 695 -8.54 4.83 40.05
N THR A 696 -8.06 5.40 38.95
CA THR A 696 -7.01 6.44 38.94
C THR A 696 -7.53 7.67 38.21
N LEU A 697 -7.74 8.76 38.93
CA LEU A 697 -8.21 10.03 38.39
C LEU A 697 -7.11 11.08 38.58
N THR A 698 -6.67 11.72 37.49
CA THR A 698 -5.60 12.71 37.49
C THR A 698 -5.99 13.90 36.62
N ALA A 699 -6.21 15.06 37.25
CA ALA A 699 -6.56 16.33 36.60
C ALA A 699 -5.36 17.30 36.76
N THR A 700 -4.48 17.40 35.75
CA THR A 700 -3.09 17.86 35.94
C THR A 700 -2.86 19.38 35.94
N GLY A 701 -3.76 20.18 35.37
CA GLY A 701 -3.59 21.63 35.30
C GLY A 701 -3.78 22.32 36.66
N GLY A 702 -3.03 23.37 36.96
CA GLY A 702 -3.07 24.06 38.27
C GLY A 702 -4.38 24.76 38.66
N THR A 703 -5.43 24.67 37.85
CA THR A 703 -6.80 25.10 38.16
C THR A 703 -7.82 23.97 38.03
N SER A 704 -7.37 22.72 37.93
CA SER A 704 -8.18 21.56 37.54
C SER A 704 -8.69 20.80 38.74
N ASP A 705 -10.00 20.55 38.74
CA ASP A 705 -10.68 19.90 39.85
C ASP A 705 -10.98 18.43 39.55
N ILE A 706 -11.25 17.66 40.60
CA ILE A 706 -12.10 16.47 40.51
C ILE A 706 -13.39 16.80 41.26
N LEU A 707 -14.51 16.85 40.53
CA LEU A 707 -15.76 17.43 40.98
C LEU A 707 -16.91 16.43 40.89
N PHE A 708 -17.39 15.98 42.04
CA PHE A 708 -18.59 15.14 42.16
C PHE A 708 -19.86 16.00 42.09
N GLN A 709 -20.83 15.61 41.26
CA GLN A 709 -22.10 16.31 41.04
C GLN A 709 -23.31 15.36 41.12
N ASP A 710 -24.50 15.96 41.14
CA ASP A 710 -25.81 15.29 41.11
C ASP A 710 -25.96 14.14 42.13
N ASN A 711 -25.88 12.89 41.70
CA ASN A 711 -25.83 11.73 42.60
C ASN A 711 -24.60 10.83 42.37
N ALA A 712 -23.66 11.22 41.51
CA ALA A 712 -22.52 10.41 41.06
C ALA A 712 -21.64 9.85 42.19
N THR A 713 -21.41 8.54 42.15
CA THR A 713 -20.64 7.77 43.13
C THR A 713 -19.50 7.04 42.42
N LEU A 714 -18.27 7.23 42.90
CA LEU A 714 -17.13 6.40 42.50
C LEU A 714 -17.08 5.15 43.38
N THR A 715 -17.43 4.00 42.82
CA THR A 715 -17.48 2.69 43.49
C THR A 715 -16.35 1.80 43.00
N ALA A 716 -15.33 1.54 43.83
CA ALA A 716 -14.11 0.83 43.41
C ALA A 716 -13.50 -0.06 44.50
N GLY A 717 -12.62 -1.00 44.13
CA GLY A 717 -11.85 -1.80 45.09
C GLY A 717 -10.73 -1.01 45.77
N ALA A 718 -10.17 -0.01 45.08
CA ALA A 718 -9.25 1.00 45.58
C ALA A 718 -9.30 2.24 44.65
N ALA A 719 -8.92 3.42 45.14
CA ALA A 719 -8.88 4.62 44.30
C ALA A 719 -7.72 5.58 44.64
N THR A 720 -7.18 6.24 43.62
CA THR A 720 -6.23 7.37 43.76
C THR A 720 -6.73 8.55 42.92
N LEU A 721 -7.03 9.66 43.59
CA LEU A 721 -7.52 10.90 43.00
C LEU A 721 -6.46 11.99 43.20
N THR A 722 -6.02 12.61 42.11
CA THR A 722 -5.07 13.73 42.09
C THR A 722 -5.67 14.88 41.30
N ALA A 723 -6.07 15.94 41.99
CA ALA A 723 -6.50 17.20 41.36
C ALA A 723 -5.35 18.21 41.41
N GLY A 724 -5.23 19.04 40.38
CA GLY A 724 -4.29 20.17 40.34
C GLY A 724 -4.76 21.38 41.16
N ARG A 725 -6.04 21.41 41.56
CA ARG A 725 -6.62 22.41 42.47
C ARG A 725 -7.38 21.76 43.63
N VAL A 726 -8.69 21.45 43.51
CA VAL A 726 -9.47 20.79 44.60
C VAL A 726 -10.08 19.44 44.19
N ILE A 727 -10.29 18.55 45.16
CA ILE A 727 -11.28 17.47 45.05
C ILE A 727 -12.51 17.93 45.85
N SER A 728 -13.69 17.99 45.23
CA SER A 728 -14.88 18.58 45.86
C SER A 728 -16.19 17.96 45.38
N THR A 729 -17.29 18.22 46.10
CA THR A 729 -18.63 17.72 45.80
C THR A 729 -19.66 18.84 45.85
N THR A 730 -20.66 18.80 44.97
CA THR A 730 -21.90 19.60 45.13
C THR A 730 -22.99 18.82 45.88
N LYS A 731 -22.75 17.55 46.21
CA LYS A 731 -23.73 16.61 46.77
C LYS A 731 -23.98 16.89 48.26
N THR A 732 -25.25 17.09 48.60
CA THR A 732 -25.69 17.28 50.00
C THR A 732 -25.98 15.97 50.73
N THR A 733 -26.17 14.87 49.98
CA THR A 733 -26.51 13.53 50.48
C THR A 733 -25.85 12.44 49.63
N GLY A 734 -26.11 11.16 49.91
CA GLY A 734 -25.45 10.04 49.24
C GLY A 734 -24.00 9.84 49.65
N THR A 735 -23.24 9.11 48.84
CA THR A 735 -21.80 8.86 48.97
C THR A 735 -21.09 9.41 47.73
N ASP A 736 -19.95 10.09 47.86
CA ASP A 736 -19.13 10.50 46.71
C ASP A 736 -18.18 9.37 46.28
N ILE A 737 -17.51 8.75 47.26
CA ILE A 737 -16.52 7.68 47.03
C ILE A 737 -16.84 6.47 47.92
N ALA A 738 -17.05 5.31 47.30
CA ALA A 738 -17.32 4.03 47.95
C ALA A 738 -16.22 3.02 47.63
N ILE A 739 -15.33 2.76 48.59
CA ILE A 739 -14.33 1.69 48.48
C ILE A 739 -14.92 0.39 49.03
N THR A 740 -15.14 -0.58 48.14
CA THR A 740 -15.88 -1.83 48.36
C THR A 740 -15.05 -2.95 48.96
N ALA A 741 -13.72 -2.88 48.81
CA ALA A 741 -12.75 -3.79 49.40
C ALA A 741 -11.91 -3.08 50.48
N ALA A 742 -10.98 -3.80 51.11
CA ALA A 742 -10.01 -3.24 52.04
C ALA A 742 -8.83 -2.52 51.32
N GLY A 743 -9.08 -1.93 50.14
CA GLY A 743 -8.07 -1.21 49.35
C GLY A 743 -7.84 0.22 49.82
N ALA A 744 -6.80 0.87 49.32
CA ALA A 744 -6.48 2.25 49.68
C ALA A 744 -7.36 3.28 48.96
N LEU A 745 -7.65 4.38 49.65
CA LEU A 745 -8.16 5.63 49.07
C LEU A 745 -7.10 6.72 49.27
N ASN A 746 -6.48 7.17 48.18
CA ASN A 746 -5.50 8.24 48.21
C ASN A 746 -6.11 9.51 47.58
N LEU A 747 -6.17 10.61 48.34
CA LEU A 747 -6.67 11.90 47.87
C LEU A 747 -5.52 12.92 47.86
N THR A 748 -5.25 13.56 46.73
CA THR A 748 -4.26 14.64 46.59
C THR A 748 -4.87 15.84 45.88
N ALA A 749 -4.83 17.01 46.51
CA ALA A 749 -5.33 18.26 45.94
C ALA A 749 -4.67 19.48 46.60
N PRO A 750 -3.95 20.36 45.88
CA PRO A 750 -3.25 21.49 46.49
C PRO A 750 -4.14 22.40 47.34
N ASP A 751 -5.31 22.80 46.83
CA ASP A 751 -6.17 23.84 47.38
C ASP A 751 -7.27 23.32 48.31
N GLY A 752 -7.38 22.00 48.52
CA GLY A 752 -8.28 21.42 49.53
C GLY A 752 -9.10 20.20 49.09
N LEU A 753 -9.71 19.55 50.08
CA LEU A 753 -10.53 18.35 49.96
C LEU A 753 -11.92 18.58 50.57
N GLY A 754 -12.95 18.78 49.75
CA GLY A 754 -14.30 19.13 50.19
C GLY A 754 -14.41 20.57 50.73
N ALA A 755 -15.52 20.89 51.39
CA ALA A 755 -15.77 22.18 52.02
C ALA A 755 -16.48 22.02 53.38
N SER A 756 -16.37 23.01 54.27
CA SER A 756 -16.98 22.98 55.61
C SER A 756 -18.51 22.78 55.62
N THR A 757 -19.19 23.20 54.55
CA THR A 757 -20.62 23.00 54.32
C THR A 757 -20.96 21.77 53.47
N LEU A 758 -19.98 21.23 52.73
CA LEU A 758 -20.11 20.11 51.79
C LEU A 758 -18.83 19.23 51.87
N PRO A 759 -18.67 18.45 52.96
CA PRO A 759 -17.53 17.56 53.10
C PRO A 759 -17.60 16.39 52.12
N LEU A 760 -16.46 15.89 51.64
CA LEU A 760 -16.40 14.70 50.79
C LEU A 760 -16.91 13.47 51.54
N ARG A 761 -17.90 12.80 50.95
CA ARG A 761 -18.72 11.76 51.58
C ARG A 761 -18.15 10.39 51.23
N ILE A 762 -17.47 9.75 52.17
CA ILE A 762 -16.64 8.57 51.93
C ILE A 762 -17.23 7.34 52.63
N SER A 763 -17.32 6.22 51.94
CA SER A 763 -17.44 4.88 52.54
C SER A 763 -16.17 4.11 52.20
N ALA A 764 -15.49 3.55 53.21
CA ALA A 764 -14.26 2.78 53.01
C ALA A 764 -14.32 1.48 53.82
N SER A 765 -14.43 0.34 53.13
CA SER A 765 -14.78 -0.96 53.73
C SER A 765 -13.60 -1.64 54.44
N GLY A 766 -13.06 -0.98 55.47
CA GLY A 766 -11.81 -1.33 56.16
C GLY A 766 -10.55 -0.81 55.47
N GLY A 767 -10.68 -0.23 54.28
CA GLY A 767 -9.60 0.37 53.49
C GLY A 767 -8.97 1.61 54.13
N THR A 768 -7.70 1.87 53.80
CA THR A 768 -6.93 3.01 54.35
C THR A 768 -7.13 4.29 53.54
N LEU A 769 -7.62 5.34 54.18
CA LEU A 769 -7.77 6.69 53.63
C LEU A 769 -6.52 7.52 53.92
N SER A 770 -5.76 7.92 52.89
CA SER A 770 -4.64 8.86 52.99
C SER A 770 -4.97 10.14 52.22
N ALA A 771 -4.55 11.30 52.75
CA ALA A 771 -4.94 12.61 52.23
C ALA A 771 -3.73 13.56 52.16
N THR A 772 -3.62 14.35 51.08
CA THR A 772 -2.52 15.31 50.88
C THR A 772 -3.04 16.62 50.27
N THR A 773 -2.75 17.72 50.94
CA THR A 773 -2.90 19.10 50.41
C THR A 773 -1.55 19.81 50.46
N THR A 774 -1.36 20.88 49.66
CA THR A 774 -0.02 21.49 49.49
C THR A 774 0.00 23.01 49.36
N ALA A 775 -1.10 23.65 48.99
CA ALA A 775 -1.22 25.11 48.95
C ALA A 775 -1.49 25.67 50.35
N THR A 776 -1.35 26.99 50.52
CA THR A 776 -1.41 27.69 51.82
C THR A 776 -2.82 27.88 52.41
N GLY A 777 -3.81 27.17 51.87
CA GLY A 777 -5.21 27.19 52.31
C GLY A 777 -5.93 25.88 52.04
N GLY A 778 -5.18 24.78 51.93
CA GLY A 778 -5.67 23.46 51.53
C GLY A 778 -6.44 22.70 52.62
N ASP A 779 -7.51 23.29 53.14
CA ASP A 779 -8.36 22.65 54.16
C ASP A 779 -8.89 21.27 53.71
N MET A 780 -9.12 20.38 54.68
CA MET A 780 -9.73 19.07 54.48
C MET A 780 -11.04 18.95 55.26
N TYR A 781 -12.11 18.55 54.56
CA TYR A 781 -13.45 18.34 55.11
C TYR A 781 -13.98 16.99 54.62
N LEU A 782 -13.83 15.94 55.43
CA LEU A 782 -14.14 14.55 55.06
C LEU A 782 -15.22 13.97 55.99
N LEU A 783 -16.20 13.26 55.43
CA LEU A 783 -17.33 12.66 56.13
C LEU A 783 -17.46 11.17 55.80
N GLY A 784 -17.00 10.33 56.73
CA GLY A 784 -17.24 8.90 56.74
C GLY A 784 -18.72 8.55 56.92
N LEU A 785 -19.21 7.68 56.05
CA LEU A 785 -20.51 7.00 56.11
C LEU A 785 -20.36 5.51 56.51
N SER A 786 -19.13 5.13 56.87
CA SER A 786 -18.69 3.85 57.43
C SER A 786 -17.68 4.13 58.55
N ALA A 787 -17.14 3.07 59.18
CA ALA A 787 -15.84 3.20 59.86
C ALA A 787 -14.76 3.66 58.85
N LEU A 788 -13.74 4.37 59.33
CA LEU A 788 -12.62 4.85 58.52
C LEU A 788 -11.28 4.49 59.16
N SER A 789 -10.37 3.88 58.39
CA SER A 789 -8.96 3.70 58.76
C SER A 789 -8.13 4.85 58.17
N LEU A 790 -7.77 5.86 58.97
CA LEU A 790 -6.99 7.00 58.54
C LEU A 790 -5.50 6.62 58.44
N GLY A 791 -4.98 6.62 57.21
CA GLY A 791 -3.57 6.51 56.88
C GLY A 791 -2.83 7.83 57.09
N ALA A 792 -1.85 8.11 56.24
CA ALA A 792 -1.06 9.34 56.37
C ALA A 792 -1.84 10.56 55.87
N VAL A 793 -1.86 11.62 56.68
CA VAL A 793 -2.31 12.95 56.27
C VAL A 793 -1.12 13.90 56.22
N ALA A 794 -1.00 14.63 55.10
CA ALA A 794 0.04 15.62 54.86
C ALA A 794 -0.59 16.93 54.35
N THR A 795 0.02 18.05 54.70
CA THR A 795 -0.45 19.41 54.35
C THR A 795 0.67 20.29 53.82
N GLY A 796 0.28 21.47 53.32
CA GLY A 796 1.20 22.50 52.86
C GLY A 796 1.88 23.27 53.99
N VAL A 797 2.48 24.42 53.65
CA VAL A 797 2.97 25.38 54.64
C VAL A 797 1.87 26.34 55.08
N ASN A 798 1.93 26.75 56.35
CA ASN A 798 0.89 27.45 57.12
C ASN A 798 -0.28 26.55 57.55
N ALA A 799 -0.87 26.88 58.71
CA ALA A 799 -1.89 26.08 59.38
C ALA A 799 -3.26 26.12 58.67
N GLN A 800 -3.85 24.94 58.50
CA GLN A 800 -5.08 24.63 57.78
C GLN A 800 -6.13 24.04 58.75
N THR A 801 -7.33 23.77 58.27
CA THR A 801 -8.36 23.01 58.99
C THR A 801 -8.40 21.57 58.49
N ILE A 802 -8.24 20.59 59.37
CA ILE A 802 -8.40 19.15 59.05
C ILE A 802 -9.59 18.60 59.81
N GLN A 803 -10.77 18.66 59.20
CA GLN A 803 -12.02 18.17 59.76
C GLN A 803 -12.36 16.79 59.18
N ILE A 804 -12.29 15.74 60.00
CA ILE A 804 -12.61 14.36 59.59
C ILE A 804 -13.67 13.80 60.54
N GLN A 805 -14.79 13.39 59.99
CA GLN A 805 -15.96 12.94 60.75
C GLN A 805 -16.35 11.51 60.34
N THR A 806 -16.94 10.73 61.25
CA THR A 806 -17.65 9.47 60.92
C THR A 806 -19.08 9.58 61.43
N SER A 807 -20.06 9.24 60.59
CA SER A 807 -21.50 9.43 60.85
C SER A 807 -22.32 8.21 60.46
N GLY A 808 -23.35 7.89 61.25
CA GLY A 808 -24.21 6.72 61.03
C GLY A 808 -24.30 5.85 62.28
N ASP A 809 -23.84 4.60 62.16
CA ASP A 809 -23.92 3.58 63.21
C ASP A 809 -22.90 3.85 64.35
N PRO A 810 -23.25 3.62 65.63
CA PRO A 810 -22.30 3.68 66.75
C PRO A 810 -21.08 2.75 66.66
N GLY A 811 -21.08 1.76 65.75
CA GLY A 811 -19.91 0.96 65.39
C GLY A 811 -18.96 1.60 64.37
N TYR A 812 -19.26 2.79 63.83
CA TYR A 812 -18.41 3.47 62.85
C TYR A 812 -17.27 4.22 63.54
N HIS A 813 -16.22 3.45 63.86
CA HIS A 813 -14.97 3.95 64.43
C HIS A 813 -14.17 4.80 63.45
N LEU A 814 -13.40 5.74 64.00
CA LEU A 814 -12.30 6.40 63.30
C LEU A 814 -10.97 5.86 63.85
N SER A 815 -10.29 5.02 63.07
CA SER A 815 -9.06 4.34 63.46
C SER A 815 -7.85 5.02 62.82
N ILE A 816 -6.96 5.60 63.61
CA ILE A 816 -5.71 6.23 63.16
C ILE A 816 -4.63 5.14 63.04
N VAL A 817 -4.27 4.76 61.81
CA VAL A 817 -3.39 3.61 61.52
C VAL A 817 -1.98 4.00 61.06
N ALA A 818 -1.73 5.29 60.81
CA ALA A 818 -0.41 5.83 60.49
C ALA A 818 -0.15 7.16 61.22
N ALA A 819 1.11 7.57 61.29
CA ALA A 819 1.50 8.86 61.84
C ALA A 819 1.17 10.00 60.86
N SER A 820 0.50 11.04 61.34
CA SER A 820 0.27 12.29 60.62
C SER A 820 0.90 13.44 61.40
N THR A 821 1.86 14.14 60.79
CA THR A 821 2.61 15.23 61.44
C THR A 821 2.42 16.49 60.62
N THR A 822 1.56 17.38 61.09
CA THR A 822 1.07 18.52 60.32
C THR A 822 1.06 19.82 61.15
N GLY A 823 0.82 20.97 60.52
CA GLY A 823 0.90 22.28 61.16
C GLY A 823 -0.44 22.84 61.67
N ASP A 824 -1.45 21.98 61.79
CA ASP A 824 -2.84 22.36 61.48
C ASP A 824 -3.82 22.17 62.64
N ASP A 825 -5.02 22.73 62.51
CA ASP A 825 -6.11 22.54 63.46
C ASP A 825 -6.95 21.31 63.07
N TRP A 826 -6.77 20.22 63.80
CA TRP A 826 -7.51 18.97 63.62
C TRP A 826 -8.83 18.98 64.39
N GLN A 827 -9.91 18.61 63.69
CA GLN A 827 -11.25 18.42 64.25
C GLN A 827 -11.76 17.03 63.89
N LEU A 828 -11.56 16.08 64.81
CA LEU A 828 -11.97 14.69 64.64
C LEU A 828 -13.28 14.40 65.38
N THR A 829 -14.28 13.94 64.64
CA THR A 829 -15.58 13.54 65.21
C THR A 829 -15.87 12.08 64.90
N SER A 830 -16.23 11.27 65.90
CA SER A 830 -16.75 9.91 65.66
C SER A 830 -18.12 9.67 66.27
N SER A 831 -19.01 9.13 65.44
CA SER A 831 -20.30 8.56 65.87
C SER A 831 -20.15 7.21 66.57
N GLY A 832 -18.98 6.56 66.44
CA GLY A 832 -18.49 5.52 67.32
C GLY A 832 -17.30 5.99 68.17
N GLY A 833 -16.24 5.17 68.24
CA GLY A 833 -15.00 5.46 69.00
C GLY A 833 -13.82 5.90 68.13
N ILE A 834 -12.92 6.72 68.68
CA ILE A 834 -11.63 7.09 68.04
C ILE A 834 -10.52 6.17 68.56
N GLN A 835 -9.76 5.54 67.66
CA GLN A 835 -8.80 4.49 68.02
C GLN A 835 -7.43 4.75 67.42
N PHE A 836 -6.38 4.85 68.23
CA PHE A 836 -5.00 4.80 67.75
C PHE A 836 -4.56 3.34 67.61
N VAL A 837 -3.94 2.99 66.47
CA VAL A 837 -3.63 1.60 66.11
C VAL A 837 -2.14 1.47 65.79
N GLY A 838 -1.44 0.62 66.55
CA GLY A 838 0.01 0.47 66.42
C GLY A 838 0.73 1.80 66.62
N ALA A 839 1.58 2.19 65.66
CA ALA A 839 2.29 3.47 65.68
C ALA A 839 1.53 4.64 65.01
N GLY A 840 0.20 4.55 64.91
CA GLY A 840 -0.64 5.67 64.48
C GLY A 840 -0.60 6.83 65.49
N THR A 841 -0.39 8.05 65.01
CA THR A 841 -0.27 9.27 65.85
C THR A 841 -0.78 10.50 65.11
N ILE A 842 -1.11 11.56 65.84
CA ILE A 842 -1.40 12.88 65.27
C ILE A 842 -0.57 13.95 65.99
N THR A 843 0.28 14.64 65.24
CA THR A 843 0.93 15.89 65.66
C THR A 843 0.31 17.06 64.90
N GLY A 844 -0.11 18.12 65.59
CA GLY A 844 -0.77 19.28 64.99
C GLY A 844 -0.57 20.59 65.76
N ARG A 845 -1.25 21.65 65.31
CA ARG A 845 -1.39 22.90 66.07
C ARG A 845 -2.39 22.72 67.18
N SER A 846 -3.68 22.76 66.85
CA SER A 846 -4.78 22.48 67.77
C SER A 846 -5.36 21.10 67.46
N LEU A 847 -5.67 20.30 68.48
CA LEU A 847 -6.24 18.97 68.32
C LEU A 847 -7.56 18.87 69.09
N THR A 848 -8.69 18.74 68.39
CA THR A 848 -10.02 18.57 68.99
C THR A 848 -10.63 17.23 68.57
N LEU A 849 -10.72 16.29 69.52
CA LEU A 849 -11.29 14.96 69.34
C LEU A 849 -12.63 14.87 70.09
N THR A 850 -13.70 14.52 69.39
CA THR A 850 -15.04 14.28 69.97
C THR A 850 -15.56 12.91 69.53
N SER A 851 -15.84 12.04 70.50
CA SER A 851 -16.22 10.65 70.30
C SER A 851 -17.47 10.33 71.12
N THR A 852 -18.44 9.60 70.56
CA THR A 852 -19.56 9.06 71.35
C THR A 852 -19.11 7.80 72.13
N GLY A 853 -18.23 7.02 71.53
CA GLY A 853 -17.57 5.85 72.09
C GLY A 853 -16.25 6.19 72.78
N ALA A 854 -15.46 5.16 73.06
CA ALA A 854 -14.16 5.32 73.72
C ALA A 854 -13.13 5.98 72.80
N VAL A 855 -12.20 6.73 73.40
CA VAL A 855 -10.95 7.15 72.74
C VAL A 855 -9.81 6.27 73.28
N THR A 856 -9.16 5.47 72.45
CA THR A 856 -8.19 4.43 72.89
C THR A 856 -6.80 4.58 72.29
N SER A 857 -5.77 4.42 73.12
CA SER A 857 -4.34 4.46 72.73
C SER A 857 -3.90 3.27 71.87
N GLY A 858 -2.88 3.51 71.04
CA GLY A 858 -2.17 2.51 70.26
C GLY A 858 -0.95 1.93 70.99
N THR A 859 0.20 1.97 70.32
CA THR A 859 1.51 1.57 70.86
C THR A 859 2.60 2.62 70.56
N ALA A 860 2.19 3.86 70.32
CA ALA A 860 3.10 4.98 70.09
C ALA A 860 3.70 5.51 71.41
N ALA A 861 4.79 6.28 71.32
CA ALA A 861 5.34 6.97 72.49
C ALA A 861 4.41 8.08 72.99
N SER A 862 3.65 8.71 72.08
CA SER A 862 2.59 9.67 72.32
C SER A 862 1.56 9.50 71.19
N ASP A 863 0.27 9.35 71.50
CA ASP A 863 -0.80 9.21 70.49
C ASP A 863 -1.13 10.58 69.86
N LEU A 864 -1.11 11.64 70.67
CA LEU A 864 -1.50 13.01 70.33
C LEU A 864 -0.42 14.00 70.78
N VAL A 865 -0.01 14.90 69.90
CA VAL A 865 0.96 15.98 70.19
C VAL A 865 0.43 17.32 69.64
N ALA A 866 0.22 18.30 70.52
CA ALA A 866 -0.29 19.62 70.16
C ALA A 866 0.73 20.74 70.46
N THR A 867 0.63 21.85 69.73
CA THR A 867 1.45 23.06 69.96
C THR A 867 0.63 24.30 70.32
N ASP A 868 -0.69 24.21 70.19
CA ASP A 868 -1.72 25.06 70.77
C ASP A 868 -2.66 24.15 71.61
N THR A 869 -3.97 24.20 71.42
CA THR A 869 -4.95 23.59 72.32
C THR A 869 -5.18 22.09 72.06
N LEU A 870 -5.20 21.26 73.10
CA LEU A 870 -5.53 19.84 73.03
C LEU A 870 -6.82 19.51 73.82
N SER A 871 -7.85 19.03 73.14
CA SER A 871 -9.14 18.67 73.71
C SER A 871 -9.60 17.30 73.24
N VAL A 872 -9.95 16.40 74.18
CA VAL A 872 -10.44 15.05 73.91
C VAL A 872 -11.71 14.79 74.74
N THR A 873 -12.80 14.42 74.07
CA THR A 873 -14.06 13.99 74.69
C THR A 873 -14.46 12.61 74.17
N GLY A 874 -14.84 11.69 75.07
CA GLY A 874 -15.28 10.33 74.74
C GLY A 874 -16.29 9.77 75.75
N SER A 875 -16.78 8.54 75.55
CA SER A 875 -17.47 7.81 76.64
C SER A 875 -16.49 7.52 77.77
N SER A 876 -15.36 6.89 77.43
CA SER A 876 -14.14 6.75 78.22
C SER A 876 -12.92 7.26 77.42
N ILE A 877 -11.82 7.53 78.13
CA ILE A 877 -10.54 7.96 77.55
C ILE A 877 -9.45 7.03 78.06
N GLY A 878 -8.78 6.31 77.16
CA GLY A 878 -7.81 5.26 77.47
C GLY A 878 -8.39 4.10 78.29
N THR A 879 -7.52 3.29 78.87
CA THR A 879 -7.85 2.20 79.79
C THR A 879 -6.75 2.06 80.86
N ALA A 880 -7.04 1.39 81.98
CA ALA A 880 -6.04 1.14 83.03
C ALA A 880 -4.87 0.23 82.61
N GLY A 881 -4.98 -0.47 81.46
CA GLY A 881 -3.91 -1.29 80.89
C GLY A 881 -3.19 -0.66 79.67
N ASN A 882 -3.77 0.38 79.08
CA ASN A 882 -3.20 1.20 78.01
C ASN A 882 -3.85 2.59 78.06
N ALA A 883 -3.18 3.55 78.68
CA ALA A 883 -3.66 4.92 78.87
C ALA A 883 -3.53 5.73 77.57
N LEU A 884 -4.39 6.73 77.33
CA LEU A 884 -4.22 7.64 76.19
C LEU A 884 -3.02 8.56 76.45
N THR A 885 -2.01 8.50 75.59
CA THR A 885 -0.74 9.21 75.82
C THR A 885 -0.73 10.51 75.04
N VAL A 886 -0.63 11.64 75.75
CA VAL A 886 -0.84 12.99 75.20
C VAL A 886 0.29 13.94 75.57
N ASP A 887 0.74 14.75 74.61
CA ASP A 887 1.67 15.87 74.84
C ASP A 887 1.00 17.19 74.37
N PRO A 888 0.48 18.02 75.30
CA PRO A 888 -0.03 19.36 74.99
C PRO A 888 1.08 20.43 75.01
N GLY A 889 2.34 20.07 75.20
CA GLY A 889 3.39 21.01 75.56
C GLY A 889 3.02 21.83 76.79
N SER A 890 3.22 23.15 76.71
CA SER A 890 2.88 24.10 77.78
C SER A 890 1.47 24.70 77.68
N GLN A 891 0.54 24.03 76.99
CA GLN A 891 -0.73 24.61 76.49
C GLN A 891 -1.99 24.02 77.16
N PRO A 892 -3.20 24.58 76.90
CA PRO A 892 -4.44 24.08 77.50
C PRO A 892 -4.79 22.65 77.09
N LEU A 893 -4.82 21.75 78.08
CA LEU A 893 -5.31 20.38 77.96
C LEU A 893 -6.73 20.24 78.55
N SER A 894 -7.63 19.61 77.81
CA SER A 894 -8.99 19.27 78.23
C SER A 894 -9.30 17.80 77.93
N LEU A 895 -9.42 16.97 78.96
CA LEU A 895 -9.81 15.56 78.83
C LEU A 895 -11.15 15.31 79.52
N ARG A 896 -12.14 14.77 78.79
CA ARG A 896 -13.50 14.53 79.29
C ARG A 896 -14.04 13.15 78.89
N ALA A 897 -13.99 12.21 79.82
CA ALA A 897 -14.87 11.05 79.79
C ALA A 897 -16.30 11.50 80.15
N THR A 898 -17.32 10.94 79.48
CA THR A 898 -18.73 11.33 79.65
C THR A 898 -19.56 10.28 80.37
N SER A 899 -19.08 9.04 80.50
CA SER A 899 -19.80 7.95 81.18
C SER A 899 -18.92 6.83 81.76
N GLY A 900 -17.69 6.66 81.27
CA GLY A 900 -16.71 5.67 81.75
C GLY A 900 -15.43 6.29 82.30
N ASP A 901 -14.38 5.47 82.39
CA ASP A 901 -13.10 5.86 83.00
C ASP A 901 -12.28 6.86 82.16
N LEU A 902 -11.37 7.56 82.85
CA LEU A 902 -10.34 8.42 82.25
C LEU A 902 -8.97 7.94 82.74
N CYS A 903 -8.18 7.41 81.81
CA CYS A 903 -6.82 6.92 82.00
C CYS A 903 -5.96 7.53 80.89
N ALA A 904 -5.19 8.56 81.21
CA ALA A 904 -4.30 9.24 80.28
C ALA A 904 -2.90 9.42 80.88
N GLU A 905 -1.87 9.26 80.08
CA GLU A 905 -0.50 9.65 80.41
C GLU A 905 -0.24 11.01 79.78
N ILE A 906 0.17 11.99 80.59
CA ILE A 906 0.47 13.35 80.13
C ILE A 906 1.99 13.50 80.08
N GLN A 907 2.50 13.71 78.89
CA GLN A 907 3.88 14.07 78.57
C GLN A 907 3.94 15.58 78.29
N GLY A 908 5.13 16.17 78.17
CA GLY A 908 5.29 17.64 78.15
C GLY A 908 5.13 18.29 79.54
N GLY A 909 5.25 19.63 79.60
CA GLY A 909 5.15 20.43 80.84
C GLY A 909 5.46 21.91 80.66
#